data_AF-A0A978VCH9-F1
#
_entry.id   AF-A0A978VCH9-F1
#
_cell.length_a   1.000
_cell.length_b   1.000
_cell.length_c   1.000
_cell.angle_alpha   90.00
_cell.angle_beta   90.00
_cell.angle_gamma   90.00
#
_symmetry.space_group_name_H-M   'P 1'
#
loop_
_entity.id
_entity.type
_entity.pdbx_description
1 polymer ?
#
loop_
_entity_poly.entity_id
_entity_poly.type
_entity_poly.pdbx_seq_one_letter_code
_entity_poly.pdbx_strand_id
1 'polypeptide(L)'
;MSRSVKAAVIGAGVAGLCAARELRREGHRVVIFEKADRIGGMWIYDPRVESDPLGIDPNRETVHSSLYRSLRTNLPRQLMSFLDYPFAKRENGDQRAFPYHEEVLWFLNKFADDFGLVELVRFNSEVVRVERVEEKEDEWSVEWRTSGSESVSQEVFEAVIVCTGHQSEPELTSVVGTRMVLLFCSARLHPISNLTTVVIIGYGPSGYEISRDIATEAKQIKHVCEDGKVVFQDGSFVYADTILYCTGYKYHCPFLETNGIVTVEENRVGPLFKHVFPPRLAPWLSFIGIPYQQDTAFPVMDLQSKWVAQVLSGKVLLPSEEEMTVSTEELYRQMEEKGLRKRYTHAIYPNGIEYFNWILGQIGLPPEDWRGKLFLEIIENAIAMNYGYRDEWDEAYWESVIKETLRVPKCFTHIRNQEEMLWFLNKFADDFGLVELVRFNSEVVRVEQIEERDKEWSVEWRTRGCDSVSREVFESVVVCTGHQSVPQLPAVAGGKVVFQDGSFVYADTILYSTGHKYHYPFLETNGIVTVEHVFPPRLAPRLSSIGIPDKDVSFLLRDLQSKWVAQVLSGKHKCYLIGLPPQEWRGNMFVEIVKKRVVSMNDGYRDEWGEAYWDSFIKESLQALEKEDDAKYQ
;
A
#
# COMPACT_ATOMS: atom_id res chain seq x y z
N MET A 1 4.57 -5.54 -25.71
CA MET A 1 4.20 -6.93 -25.33
C MET A 1 4.79 -7.18 -23.96
N SER A 2 4.01 -7.70 -22.99
CA SER A 2 4.59 -8.06 -21.68
C SER A 2 5.54 -9.25 -21.83
N ARG A 3 6.65 -9.22 -21.10
CA ARG A 3 7.62 -10.32 -21.09
C ARG A 3 7.03 -11.50 -20.30
N SER A 4 7.12 -12.71 -20.82
CA SER A 4 6.83 -13.94 -20.06
C SER A 4 8.14 -14.63 -19.73
N VAL A 5 8.31 -15.04 -18.47
CA VAL A 5 9.51 -15.75 -17.98
C VAL A 5 9.12 -17.07 -17.34
N LYS A 6 10.07 -18.00 -17.28
CA LYS A 6 9.96 -19.23 -16.49
C LYS A 6 10.57 -19.00 -15.10
N ALA A 7 9.71 -18.95 -14.08
CA ALA A 7 10.08 -18.63 -12.72
C ALA A 7 10.01 -19.85 -11.79
N ALA A 8 11.04 -20.03 -10.96
CA ALA A 8 11.03 -20.95 -9.83
C ALA A 8 10.58 -20.20 -8.56
N VAL A 9 9.61 -20.75 -7.84
CA VAL A 9 9.20 -20.29 -6.52
C VAL A 9 9.64 -21.34 -5.49
N ILE A 10 10.40 -20.92 -4.47
CA ILE A 10 10.95 -21.83 -3.46
C ILE A 10 10.13 -21.73 -2.17
N GLY A 11 9.29 -22.73 -1.92
CA GLY A 11 8.35 -22.81 -0.81
C GLY A 11 6.91 -22.53 -1.24
N ALA A 12 5.95 -23.29 -0.70
CA ALA A 12 4.50 -23.17 -0.91
C ALA A 12 3.75 -22.80 0.39
N GLY A 13 4.40 -21.98 1.21
CA GLY A 13 3.73 -21.21 2.27
C GLY A 13 2.99 -19.99 1.71
N VAL A 14 2.52 -19.09 2.59
CA VAL A 14 1.77 -17.88 2.21
C VAL A 14 2.47 -17.09 1.10
N ALA A 15 3.76 -16.77 1.30
CA ALA A 15 4.57 -16.03 0.33
C ALA A 15 4.63 -16.70 -1.05
N GLY A 16 4.85 -18.02 -1.10
CA GLY A 16 4.98 -18.75 -2.36
C GLY A 16 3.65 -18.89 -3.10
N LEU A 17 2.55 -19.06 -2.37
CA LEU A 17 1.21 -19.08 -2.96
C LEU A 17 0.84 -17.72 -3.55
N CYS A 18 1.12 -16.62 -2.85
CA CYS A 18 0.96 -15.27 -3.38
C CYS A 18 1.83 -15.04 -4.62
N ALA A 19 3.11 -15.43 -4.56
CA ALA A 19 4.05 -15.30 -5.67
C ALA A 19 3.53 -16.02 -6.91
N ALA A 20 3.11 -17.27 -6.77
CA ALA A 20 2.59 -18.06 -7.88
C ALA A 20 1.30 -17.49 -8.47
N ARG A 21 0.36 -17.02 -7.62
CA ARG A 21 -0.87 -16.37 -8.09
C ARG A 21 -0.55 -15.16 -8.97
N GLU A 22 0.30 -14.27 -8.48
CA GLU A 22 0.63 -13.02 -9.17
C GLU A 22 1.49 -13.25 -10.41
N LEU A 23 2.50 -14.12 -10.33
CA LEU A 23 3.32 -14.48 -11.50
C LEU A 23 2.46 -15.07 -12.62
N ARG A 24 1.51 -15.96 -12.30
CA ARG A 24 0.61 -16.54 -13.30
C ARG A 24 -0.38 -15.51 -13.86
N ARG A 25 -0.89 -14.59 -13.03
CA ARG A 25 -1.73 -13.45 -13.49
C ARG A 25 -1.01 -12.55 -14.49
N GLU A 26 0.30 -12.38 -14.32
CA GLU A 26 1.16 -11.63 -15.25
C GLU A 26 1.63 -12.46 -16.48
N GLY A 27 1.16 -13.71 -16.61
CA GLY A 27 1.42 -14.56 -17.78
C GLY A 27 2.77 -15.27 -17.75
N HIS A 28 3.42 -15.39 -16.58
CA HIS A 28 4.65 -16.15 -16.42
C HIS A 28 4.40 -17.65 -16.27
N ARG A 29 5.39 -18.47 -16.64
CA ARG A 29 5.40 -19.92 -16.39
C ARG A 29 6.00 -20.17 -15.02
N VAL A 30 5.29 -20.85 -14.14
CA VAL A 30 5.66 -20.97 -12.73
C VAL A 30 5.83 -22.44 -12.35
N VAL A 31 6.89 -22.75 -11.61
CA VAL A 31 7.07 -24.01 -10.90
C VAL A 31 7.35 -23.70 -9.44
N ILE A 32 6.59 -24.32 -8.53
CA ILE A 32 6.78 -24.16 -7.08
C ILE A 32 7.44 -25.42 -6.55
N PHE A 33 8.52 -25.28 -5.77
CA PHE A 33 9.15 -26.39 -5.07
C PHE A 33 8.77 -26.34 -3.60
N GLU A 34 8.16 -27.41 -3.08
CA GLU A 34 7.76 -27.52 -1.67
C GLU A 34 8.35 -28.79 -1.06
N LYS A 35 9.05 -28.64 0.08
CA LYS A 35 9.66 -29.75 0.81
C LYS A 35 8.60 -30.68 1.41
N ALA A 36 7.48 -30.14 1.87
CA ALA A 36 6.37 -30.90 2.43
C ALA A 36 5.53 -31.62 1.37
N ASP A 37 4.65 -32.51 1.83
CA ASP A 37 3.67 -33.24 1.03
C ASP A 37 2.40 -32.40 0.72
N ARG A 38 2.33 -31.16 1.24
CA ARG A 38 1.16 -30.27 1.15
C ARG A 38 1.56 -28.80 1.27
N ILE A 39 0.65 -27.92 0.85
CA ILE A 39 0.81 -26.46 0.94
C ILE A 39 0.46 -25.91 2.33
N GLY A 40 0.94 -24.71 2.64
CA GLY A 40 0.61 -23.97 3.87
C GLY A 40 1.82 -23.52 4.68
N GLY A 41 2.99 -24.13 4.45
CA GLY A 41 4.25 -23.78 5.12
C GLY A 41 4.11 -23.86 6.64
N MET A 42 4.41 -22.75 7.34
CA MET A 42 4.29 -22.66 8.80
C MET A 42 2.91 -23.06 9.33
N TRP A 43 1.83 -22.80 8.57
CA TRP A 43 0.45 -23.04 9.00
C TRP A 43 0.04 -24.51 9.02
N ILE A 44 0.92 -25.42 8.61
CA ILE A 44 0.73 -26.86 8.78
C ILE A 44 1.13 -27.25 10.20
N TYR A 45 0.16 -27.43 11.09
CA TYR A 45 0.46 -27.98 12.41
C TYR A 45 1.02 -29.40 12.29
N ASP A 46 2.15 -29.64 12.93
CA ASP A 46 2.82 -30.92 12.99
C ASP A 46 3.03 -31.28 14.47
N PRO A 47 2.61 -32.45 14.97
CA PRO A 47 2.83 -32.81 16.36
C PRO A 47 4.26 -33.29 16.65
N ARG A 48 5.10 -33.54 15.62
CA ARG A 48 6.48 -34.02 15.80
C ARG A 48 7.36 -32.96 16.46
N VAL A 49 8.26 -33.42 17.32
CA VAL A 49 9.28 -32.60 18.01
C VAL A 49 10.65 -33.02 17.49
N GLU A 50 11.52 -32.05 17.22
CA GLU A 50 12.89 -32.33 16.80
C GLU A 50 13.63 -33.11 17.88
N SER A 51 14.49 -34.05 17.46
CA SER A 51 15.29 -34.86 18.40
C SER A 51 16.27 -34.02 19.20
N ASP A 52 16.74 -32.91 18.62
CA ASP A 52 17.48 -31.87 19.31
C ASP A 52 16.53 -30.71 19.67
N PRO A 53 16.11 -30.60 20.95
CA PRO A 53 15.16 -29.58 21.39
C PRO A 53 15.68 -28.14 21.31
N LEU A 54 17.00 -27.96 21.14
CA LEU A 54 17.64 -26.66 21.00
C LEU A 54 17.90 -26.28 19.54
N GLY A 55 17.81 -27.24 18.62
CA GLY A 55 18.13 -27.05 17.22
C GLY A 55 19.57 -26.63 16.94
N ILE A 56 20.52 -27.11 17.73
CA ILE A 56 21.97 -26.84 17.59
C ILE A 56 22.60 -27.81 16.58
N ASP A 57 22.20 -29.07 16.59
CA ASP A 57 22.73 -30.09 15.67
C ASP A 57 22.36 -29.74 14.22
N PRO A 58 23.36 -29.49 13.34
CA PRO A 58 23.09 -29.18 11.94
C PRO A 58 22.53 -30.38 11.15
N ASN A 59 22.67 -31.61 11.64
CA ASN A 59 22.19 -32.82 10.98
C ASN A 59 20.85 -33.33 11.53
N ARG A 60 20.21 -32.58 12.42
CA ARG A 60 18.92 -32.97 13.01
C ARG A 60 17.82 -33.07 11.96
N GLU A 61 16.82 -33.91 12.23
CA GLU A 61 15.56 -33.83 11.51
C GLU A 61 14.90 -32.48 11.84
N THR A 62 14.64 -31.68 10.81
CA THR A 62 14.03 -30.35 10.96
C THR A 62 12.52 -30.44 10.74
N VAL A 63 11.76 -29.80 11.63
CA VAL A 63 10.32 -29.64 11.44
C VAL A 63 10.02 -28.17 11.16
N HIS A 64 9.56 -27.89 9.95
CA HIS A 64 9.46 -26.51 9.44
C HIS A 64 8.46 -25.63 10.22
N SER A 65 7.29 -26.18 10.60
CA SER A 65 6.28 -25.43 11.34
C SER A 65 6.69 -25.19 12.77
N SER A 66 6.49 -23.98 13.28
CA SER A 66 6.69 -23.64 14.70
C SER A 66 5.37 -23.46 15.46
N LEU A 67 4.26 -23.94 14.90
CA LEU A 67 2.95 -23.85 15.55
C LEU A 67 2.85 -24.78 16.76
N TYR A 68 2.22 -24.28 17.81
CA TYR A 68 1.71 -25.05 18.93
C TYR A 68 0.20 -25.26 18.79
N ARG A 69 -0.32 -26.33 19.40
CA ARG A 69 -1.69 -26.84 19.17
C ARG A 69 -2.78 -25.78 19.37
N SER A 70 -2.63 -24.96 20.40
CA SER A 70 -3.59 -23.95 20.87
C SER A 70 -3.46 -22.59 20.16
N LEU A 71 -2.54 -22.44 19.19
CA LEU A 71 -2.27 -21.15 18.57
C LEU A 71 -3.52 -20.57 17.92
N ARG A 72 -3.93 -19.40 18.39
CA ARG A 72 -4.86 -18.51 17.69
C ARG A 72 -4.07 -17.43 16.97
N THR A 73 -4.65 -16.87 15.92
CA THR A 73 -4.07 -15.70 15.27
C THR A 73 -3.92 -14.57 16.30
N ASN A 74 -2.84 -13.82 16.18
CA ASN A 74 -2.60 -12.57 16.91
C ASN A 74 -3.15 -11.34 16.17
N LEU A 75 -3.64 -11.54 14.94
CA LEU A 75 -4.32 -10.54 14.12
C LEU A 75 -5.72 -11.03 13.75
N PRO A 76 -6.70 -10.13 13.56
CA PRO A 76 -8.02 -10.48 13.11
C PRO A 76 -8.00 -10.87 11.63
N ARG A 77 -8.98 -11.66 11.19
CA ARG A 77 -9.12 -12.10 9.79
C ARG A 77 -9.03 -10.96 8.78
N GLN A 78 -9.62 -9.81 9.13
CA GLN A 78 -9.66 -8.62 8.30
C GLN A 78 -8.25 -8.13 7.94
N LEU A 79 -7.32 -8.11 8.91
CA LEU A 79 -5.92 -7.74 8.65
C LEU A 79 -5.13 -8.83 7.92
N MET A 80 -5.49 -10.09 8.13
CA MET A 80 -4.86 -11.24 7.45
C MET A 80 -5.41 -11.49 6.04
N SER A 81 -6.49 -10.81 5.63
CA SER A 81 -7.10 -10.93 4.31
C SER A 81 -6.16 -10.39 3.23
N PHE A 82 -6.01 -11.11 2.12
CA PHE A 82 -5.34 -10.55 0.93
C PHE A 82 -6.17 -9.39 0.35
N LEU A 83 -5.56 -8.57 -0.49
CA LEU A 83 -6.21 -7.35 -1.02
C LEU A 83 -7.52 -7.65 -1.74
N ASP A 84 -7.52 -8.69 -2.57
CA ASP A 84 -8.64 -9.08 -3.42
C ASP A 84 -9.24 -10.45 -3.03
N TYR A 85 -8.84 -10.99 -1.88
CA TYR A 85 -9.31 -12.29 -1.40
C TYR A 85 -9.51 -12.27 0.13
N PRO A 86 -10.74 -11.93 0.58
CA PRO A 86 -11.07 -11.83 2.00
C PRO A 86 -10.93 -13.16 2.73
N PHE A 87 -10.39 -13.12 3.95
CA PHE A 87 -10.39 -14.25 4.87
C PHE A 87 -11.78 -14.43 5.50
N ALA A 88 -12.72 -14.88 4.67
CA ALA A 88 -14.11 -15.06 5.02
C ALA A 88 -14.32 -16.19 6.04
N LYS A 89 -15.40 -16.09 6.82
CA LYS A 89 -15.87 -17.16 7.69
C LYS A 89 -16.55 -18.24 6.83
N ARG A 90 -16.18 -19.50 7.00
CA ARG A 90 -16.90 -20.64 6.40
C ARG A 90 -17.98 -21.14 7.35
N GLU A 91 -19.11 -21.59 6.83
CA GLU A 91 -20.31 -21.94 7.62
C GLU A 91 -20.03 -22.88 8.82
N ASN A 92 -19.23 -23.92 8.62
CA ASN A 92 -18.91 -24.92 9.65
C ASN A 92 -17.48 -24.80 10.19
N GLY A 93 -16.87 -23.61 10.06
CA GLY A 93 -15.51 -23.35 10.51
C GLY A 93 -15.45 -22.63 11.84
N ASP A 94 -14.23 -22.26 12.21
CA ASP A 94 -14.04 -21.28 13.27
C ASP A 94 -14.74 -19.98 12.86
N GLN A 95 -15.55 -19.38 13.74
CA GLN A 95 -16.26 -18.11 13.46
C GLN A 95 -15.62 -16.88 14.11
N ARG A 96 -14.56 -17.06 14.93
CA ARG A 96 -13.94 -15.96 15.69
C ARG A 96 -13.21 -14.98 14.79
N ALA A 97 -13.17 -13.70 15.17
CA ALA A 97 -12.30 -12.72 14.50
C ALA A 97 -10.82 -13.11 14.57
N PHE A 98 -10.40 -13.78 15.65
CA PHE A 98 -9.06 -14.33 15.83
C PHE A 98 -9.11 -15.88 15.91
N PRO A 99 -9.15 -16.58 14.77
CA PRO A 99 -9.34 -18.03 14.73
C PRO A 99 -8.12 -18.84 15.17
N TYR A 100 -8.28 -20.16 15.34
CA TYR A 100 -7.15 -21.09 15.43
C TYR A 100 -6.44 -21.26 14.07
N HIS A 101 -5.19 -21.75 14.14
CA HIS A 101 -4.31 -21.98 12.99
C HIS A 101 -4.92 -22.90 11.91
N GLU A 102 -5.80 -23.84 12.27
CA GLU A 102 -6.45 -24.73 11.30
C GLU A 102 -7.36 -23.98 10.32
N GLU A 103 -7.99 -22.89 10.77
CA GLU A 103 -8.84 -22.05 9.91
C GLU A 103 -7.98 -21.26 8.91
N VAL A 104 -6.78 -20.84 9.32
CA VAL A 104 -5.81 -20.17 8.43
C VAL A 104 -5.30 -21.15 7.39
N LEU A 105 -4.95 -22.38 7.79
CA LEU A 105 -4.54 -23.43 6.86
C LEU A 105 -5.66 -23.73 5.86
N TRP A 106 -6.91 -23.82 6.31
CA TRP A 106 -8.05 -23.99 5.42
C TRP A 106 -8.17 -22.83 4.42
N PHE A 107 -8.04 -21.58 4.88
CA PHE A 107 -8.08 -20.41 4.01
C PHE A 107 -7.00 -20.44 2.93
N LEU A 108 -5.77 -20.83 3.28
CA LEU A 108 -4.67 -20.97 2.32
C LEU A 108 -4.90 -22.10 1.32
N ASN A 109 -5.48 -23.23 1.74
CA ASN A 109 -5.85 -24.31 0.83
C ASN A 109 -6.96 -23.87 -0.12
N LYS A 110 -8.00 -23.22 0.40
CA LYS A 110 -9.08 -22.66 -0.43
C LYS A 110 -8.55 -21.62 -1.43
N PHE A 111 -7.66 -20.74 -0.99
CA PHE A 111 -6.98 -19.78 -1.86
C PHE A 111 -6.23 -20.49 -2.99
N ALA A 112 -5.44 -21.52 -2.68
CA ALA A 112 -4.73 -22.28 -3.68
C ALA A 112 -5.66 -23.02 -4.65
N ASP A 113 -6.80 -23.55 -4.17
CA ASP A 113 -7.79 -24.21 -5.01
C ASP A 113 -8.53 -23.24 -5.94
N ASP A 114 -9.04 -22.13 -5.40
CA ASP A 114 -9.77 -21.11 -6.16
C ASP A 114 -8.89 -20.50 -7.27
N PHE A 115 -7.59 -20.42 -7.02
CA PHE A 115 -6.60 -19.98 -7.99
C PHE A 115 -5.85 -21.16 -8.63
N GLY A 116 -6.27 -22.42 -8.54
CA GLY A 116 -5.60 -23.55 -9.20
C GLY A 116 -4.07 -23.54 -9.09
N LEU A 117 -3.51 -23.28 -7.90
CA LEU A 117 -2.07 -23.15 -7.66
C LEU A 117 -1.42 -24.50 -7.36
N VAL A 118 -2.21 -25.45 -6.85
CA VAL A 118 -1.74 -26.79 -6.44
C VAL A 118 -1.06 -27.53 -7.60
N GLU A 119 -1.56 -27.37 -8.83
CA GLU A 119 -0.99 -27.99 -10.04
C GLU A 119 0.41 -27.46 -10.41
N LEU A 120 0.80 -26.30 -9.87
CA LEU A 120 2.12 -25.71 -10.09
C LEU A 120 3.17 -26.26 -9.12
N VAL A 121 2.73 -26.99 -8.08
CA VAL A 121 3.58 -27.42 -6.97
C VAL A 121 4.19 -28.80 -7.23
N ARG A 122 5.51 -28.86 -7.10
CA ARG A 122 6.28 -30.09 -6.91
C ARG A 122 6.44 -30.33 -5.42
N PHE A 123 5.54 -31.14 -4.87
CA PHE A 123 5.61 -31.58 -3.47
C PHE A 123 6.81 -32.49 -3.23
N ASN A 124 7.17 -32.67 -1.97
CA ASN A 124 8.27 -33.51 -1.52
C ASN A 124 9.61 -33.17 -2.21
N SER A 125 9.79 -31.92 -2.66
CA SER A 125 10.93 -31.48 -3.46
C SER A 125 11.69 -30.40 -2.70
N GLU A 126 12.69 -30.82 -1.92
CA GLU A 126 13.55 -29.91 -1.17
C GLU A 126 14.60 -29.30 -2.09
N VAL A 127 14.57 -27.98 -2.28
CA VAL A 127 15.63 -27.27 -3.00
C VAL A 127 16.90 -27.30 -2.18
N VAL A 128 17.97 -27.83 -2.77
CA VAL A 128 19.26 -28.03 -2.11
C VAL A 128 20.33 -27.09 -2.64
N ARG A 129 20.17 -26.58 -3.87
CA ARG A 129 21.12 -25.66 -4.49
C ARG A 129 20.43 -24.74 -5.50
N VAL A 130 20.80 -23.47 -5.49
CA VAL A 130 20.38 -22.44 -6.43
C VAL A 130 21.61 -21.61 -6.77
N GLU A 131 22.00 -21.63 -8.03
CA GLU A 131 23.15 -20.87 -8.53
C GLU A 131 22.86 -20.26 -9.89
N ARG A 132 23.59 -19.21 -10.24
CA ARG A 132 23.55 -18.62 -11.58
C ARG A 132 24.29 -19.55 -12.55
N VAL A 133 23.73 -19.79 -13.73
CA VAL A 133 24.39 -20.61 -14.76
C VAL A 133 25.59 -19.85 -15.31
N GLU A 134 26.76 -20.51 -15.38
CA GLU A 134 27.95 -19.91 -15.99
C GLU A 134 27.69 -19.54 -17.46
N GLU A 135 28.22 -18.40 -17.92
CA GLU A 135 28.06 -17.83 -19.28
C GLU A 135 26.69 -17.22 -19.64
N LYS A 136 25.65 -17.37 -18.80
CA LYS A 136 24.33 -16.77 -19.04
C LYS A 136 23.82 -15.99 -17.84
N GLU A 137 23.85 -14.68 -17.98
CA GLU A 137 23.56 -13.75 -16.90
C GLU A 137 22.10 -13.80 -16.37
N ASP A 138 21.19 -14.32 -17.16
CA ASP A 138 19.74 -14.35 -16.93
C ASP A 138 19.18 -15.77 -16.73
N GLU A 139 20.04 -16.76 -16.47
CA GLU A 139 19.64 -18.14 -16.17
C GLU A 139 20.11 -18.61 -14.78
N TRP A 140 19.22 -19.33 -14.09
CA TRP A 140 19.43 -19.89 -12.75
C TRP A 140 19.23 -21.40 -12.79
N SER A 141 20.20 -22.14 -12.27
CA SER A 141 20.09 -23.57 -12.00
C SER A 141 19.42 -23.78 -10.64
N VAL A 142 18.32 -24.52 -10.62
CA VAL A 142 17.65 -24.94 -9.38
C VAL A 142 17.75 -26.46 -9.26
N GLU A 143 18.42 -26.91 -8.22
CA GLU A 143 18.58 -28.32 -7.87
C GLU A 143 17.71 -28.69 -6.67
N TRP A 144 17.02 -29.82 -6.76
CA TRP A 144 16.19 -30.32 -5.66
C TRP A 144 16.35 -31.82 -5.46
N ARG A 145 16.11 -32.25 -4.22
CA ARG A 145 16.02 -33.66 -3.83
C ARG A 145 14.57 -34.02 -3.56
N THR A 146 14.08 -35.07 -4.22
CA THR A 146 12.74 -35.60 -3.94
C THR A 146 12.79 -36.55 -2.73
N SER A 147 11.84 -36.42 -1.80
CA SER A 147 11.75 -37.30 -0.63
C SER A 147 11.74 -38.79 -1.03
N GLY A 148 12.58 -39.58 -0.37
CA GLY A 148 12.77 -41.00 -0.69
C GLY A 148 13.64 -41.29 -1.92
N SER A 149 14.18 -40.26 -2.59
CA SER A 149 15.16 -40.42 -3.67
C SER A 149 16.55 -39.92 -3.25
N GLU A 150 17.57 -40.67 -3.64
CA GLU A 150 18.97 -40.25 -3.49
C GLU A 150 19.44 -39.35 -4.66
N SER A 151 18.71 -39.34 -5.77
CA SER A 151 19.07 -38.53 -6.94
C SER A 151 18.68 -37.06 -6.75
N VAL A 152 19.60 -36.15 -7.10
CA VAL A 152 19.31 -34.72 -7.25
C VAL A 152 18.82 -34.47 -8.67
N SER A 153 17.68 -33.79 -8.78
CA SER A 153 17.14 -33.30 -10.05
C SER A 153 17.49 -31.83 -10.24
N GLN A 154 17.56 -31.38 -11.48
CA GLN A 154 17.97 -30.03 -11.83
C GLN A 154 17.12 -29.48 -12.98
N GLU A 155 16.85 -28.18 -12.94
CA GLU A 155 16.15 -27.46 -14.00
C GLU A 155 16.57 -25.99 -14.03
N VAL A 156 16.61 -25.41 -15.24
CA VAL A 156 16.96 -24.01 -15.44
C VAL A 156 15.71 -23.11 -15.49
N PHE A 157 15.82 -21.95 -14.86
CA PHE A 157 14.81 -20.91 -14.75
C PHE A 157 15.39 -19.54 -15.10
N GLU A 158 14.55 -18.62 -15.55
CA GLU A 158 14.95 -17.24 -15.85
C GLU A 158 14.88 -16.35 -14.59
N ALA A 159 14.02 -16.71 -13.64
CA ALA A 159 13.88 -16.01 -12.37
C ALA A 159 13.68 -16.98 -11.20
N VAL A 160 14.19 -16.61 -10.03
CA VAL A 160 14.03 -17.33 -8.77
C VAL A 160 13.42 -16.40 -7.72
N ILE A 161 12.34 -16.85 -7.10
CA ILE A 161 11.64 -16.16 -6.03
C ILE A 161 11.75 -17.01 -4.76
N VAL A 162 12.47 -16.51 -3.76
CA VAL A 162 12.71 -17.20 -2.49
C VAL A 162 11.56 -16.89 -1.51
N CYS A 163 10.83 -17.93 -1.11
CA CYS A 163 9.63 -17.85 -0.26
C CYS A 163 9.67 -18.84 0.91
N THR A 164 10.87 -19.19 1.41
CA THR A 164 11.09 -20.26 2.40
C THR A 164 10.71 -19.90 3.83
N GLY A 165 10.29 -18.66 4.08
CA GLY A 165 10.02 -18.16 5.44
C GLY A 165 11.30 -18.05 6.29
N HIS A 166 11.11 -17.63 7.54
CA HIS A 166 12.23 -17.33 8.46
C HIS A 166 11.90 -17.66 9.93
N GLN A 167 10.94 -18.55 10.19
CA GLN A 167 10.50 -18.92 11.55
C GLN A 167 10.66 -20.42 11.85
N SER A 168 11.73 -21.02 11.33
CA SER A 168 12.02 -22.45 11.51
C SER A 168 13.40 -22.69 12.12
N GLU A 169 14.39 -21.88 11.79
CA GLU A 169 15.76 -22.05 12.29
C GLU A 169 15.98 -21.20 13.56
N PRO A 170 16.20 -21.82 14.74
CA PRO A 170 16.21 -21.10 16.01
C PRO A 170 17.42 -20.18 16.18
N GLU A 171 17.23 -19.07 16.91
CA GLU A 171 18.30 -18.17 17.33
C GLU A 171 18.55 -18.31 18.85
N LEU A 172 19.68 -18.92 19.21
CA LEU A 172 20.13 -19.07 20.59
C LEU A 172 21.15 -17.97 20.93
N THR A 173 20.86 -17.18 21.97
CA THR A 173 21.71 -16.04 22.36
C THR A 173 22.68 -16.36 23.50
N SER A 174 22.39 -17.37 24.32
CA SER A 174 23.35 -18.00 25.26
C SER A 174 22.72 -19.24 25.93
N VAL A 175 23.42 -20.38 25.89
CA VAL A 175 23.02 -21.62 26.58
C VAL A 175 23.54 -21.55 28.02
N VAL A 176 22.68 -21.70 29.02
CA VAL A 176 23.08 -21.64 30.43
C VAL A 176 22.76 -22.95 31.15
N GLY A 177 23.79 -23.61 31.67
CA GLY A 177 23.69 -24.75 32.60
C GLY A 177 23.51 -26.13 31.95
N THR A 178 24.00 -27.18 32.63
CA THR A 178 23.98 -28.58 32.15
C THR A 178 22.94 -29.47 32.85
N ARG A 179 22.23 -28.93 33.85
CA ARG A 179 21.24 -29.68 34.66
C ARG A 179 19.78 -29.45 34.26
N MET A 180 19.50 -28.52 33.35
CA MET A 180 18.15 -28.13 32.95
C MET A 180 17.77 -28.76 31.61
N VAL A 181 16.50 -29.10 31.43
CA VAL A 181 15.96 -29.38 30.10
C VAL A 181 15.79 -28.04 29.39
N LEU A 182 16.47 -27.85 28.27
CA LEU A 182 16.36 -26.63 27.47
C LEU A 182 15.52 -26.94 26.24
N LEU A 183 14.49 -26.14 26.01
CA LEU A 183 13.58 -26.27 24.89
C LEU A 183 13.58 -24.95 24.13
N PHE A 184 13.58 -25.00 22.80
CA PHE A 184 13.22 -23.85 22.00
C PHE A 184 11.69 -23.83 21.78
N CYS A 185 11.08 -22.67 21.56
CA CYS A 185 9.62 -22.57 21.45
C CYS A 185 9.01 -23.41 20.30
N SER A 186 9.81 -23.73 19.26
CA SER A 186 9.43 -24.67 18.20
C SER A 186 9.42 -26.14 18.64
N ALA A 187 10.01 -26.50 19.79
CA ALA A 187 10.06 -27.87 20.32
C ALA A 187 8.71 -28.40 20.84
N ARG A 188 7.62 -27.62 20.68
CA ARG A 188 6.19 -27.93 20.91
C ARG A 188 5.86 -28.48 22.31
N LEU A 189 4.80 -27.94 22.91
CA LEU A 189 4.42 -28.12 24.32
C LEU A 189 4.01 -29.55 24.75
N HIS A 190 4.18 -30.59 23.93
CA HIS A 190 3.65 -31.93 24.19
C HIS A 190 4.51 -32.87 25.06
N PRO A 191 5.57 -32.41 25.75
CA PRO A 191 5.96 -33.04 27.01
C PRO A 191 5.86 -32.11 28.24
N ILE A 192 5.26 -30.91 28.13
CA ILE A 192 5.29 -29.91 29.23
C ILE A 192 4.28 -30.21 30.35
N SER A 193 3.32 -31.12 30.15
CA SER A 193 2.33 -31.48 31.18
C SER A 193 2.91 -32.07 32.46
N ASN A 194 4.18 -32.51 32.45
CA ASN A 194 4.89 -33.04 33.61
C ASN A 194 5.94 -32.08 34.20
N LEU A 195 6.05 -30.84 33.69
CA LEU A 195 7.05 -29.88 34.13
C LEU A 195 6.50 -29.01 35.27
N THR A 196 7.26 -28.90 36.35
CA THR A 196 6.86 -28.16 37.56
C THR A 196 7.26 -26.70 37.52
N THR A 197 8.53 -26.40 37.24
CA THR A 197 9.04 -25.02 37.15
C THR A 197 9.62 -24.73 35.77
N VAL A 198 8.90 -23.96 34.96
CA VAL A 198 9.31 -23.54 33.62
C VAL A 198 9.68 -22.06 33.62
N VAL A 199 10.84 -21.73 33.05
CA VAL A 199 11.31 -20.36 32.88
C VAL A 199 11.36 -20.02 31.40
N ILE A 200 10.64 -18.97 31.00
CA ILE A 200 10.61 -18.52 29.60
C ILE A 200 11.60 -17.36 29.41
N ILE A 201 12.52 -17.51 28.48
CA ILE A 201 13.47 -16.46 28.07
C ILE A 201 13.01 -15.85 26.74
N GLY A 202 12.65 -14.57 26.79
CA GLY A 202 12.15 -13.82 25.64
C GLY A 202 10.72 -13.35 25.89
N TYR A 203 10.46 -12.06 25.67
CA TYR A 203 9.15 -11.42 25.88
C TYR A 203 8.57 -10.86 24.56
N GLY A 204 8.90 -11.53 23.45
CA GLY A 204 8.20 -11.31 22.18
C GLY A 204 6.83 -12.00 22.18
N PRO A 205 6.11 -11.99 21.04
CA PRO A 205 4.79 -12.62 20.93
C PRO A 205 4.77 -14.08 21.42
N SER A 206 5.72 -14.91 20.98
CA SER A 206 5.80 -16.31 21.41
C SER A 206 6.01 -16.47 22.91
N GLY A 207 6.89 -15.67 23.51
CA GLY A 207 7.16 -15.73 24.94
C GLY A 207 5.95 -15.32 25.79
N TYR A 208 5.27 -14.26 25.37
CA TYR A 208 4.03 -13.80 25.99
C TYR A 208 2.92 -14.85 25.86
N GLU A 209 2.67 -15.38 24.66
CA GLU A 209 1.60 -16.34 24.43
C GLU A 209 1.83 -17.69 25.09
N ILE A 210 3.02 -18.27 24.93
CA ILE A 210 3.33 -19.58 25.50
C ILE A 210 3.30 -19.49 27.03
N SER A 211 3.71 -18.36 27.62
CA SER A 211 3.56 -18.16 29.06
C SER A 211 2.13 -18.29 29.54
N ARG A 212 1.12 -17.92 28.72
CA ARG A 212 -0.29 -18.13 29.09
C ARG A 212 -0.74 -19.57 28.98
N ASP A 213 -0.25 -20.29 27.99
CA ASP A 213 -0.61 -21.69 27.79
C ASP A 213 -0.06 -22.58 28.92
N ILE A 214 1.03 -22.17 29.56
CA ILE A 214 1.73 -23.00 30.56
C ILE A 214 1.78 -22.42 31.98
N ALA A 215 1.69 -21.11 32.17
CA ALA A 215 2.02 -20.48 33.46
C ALA A 215 0.80 -20.01 34.26
N THR A 216 0.92 -20.10 35.58
CA THR A 216 0.02 -19.48 36.57
C THR A 216 0.53 -18.11 37.05
N GLU A 217 1.84 -17.81 36.91
CA GLU A 217 2.49 -16.55 37.30
C GLU A 217 3.67 -16.20 36.37
N ALA A 218 4.02 -14.91 36.21
CA ALA A 218 5.15 -14.45 35.40
C ALA A 218 6.04 -13.45 36.15
N LYS A 219 7.38 -13.61 36.09
CA LYS A 219 8.39 -12.72 36.69
C LYS A 219 9.56 -12.45 35.73
N GLN A 220 10.13 -11.25 35.78
CA GLN A 220 11.28 -10.88 34.94
C GLN A 220 12.60 -11.45 35.48
N ILE A 221 13.34 -12.16 34.63
CA ILE A 221 14.63 -12.78 34.98
C ILE A 221 15.73 -11.71 35.00
N LYS A 222 16.57 -11.76 36.02
CA LYS A 222 17.81 -10.98 36.14
C LYS A 222 19.01 -11.76 35.59
N HIS A 223 19.19 -13.01 36.03
CA HIS A 223 20.20 -13.93 35.51
C HIS A 223 19.89 -15.38 35.87
N VAL A 224 20.51 -16.33 35.16
CA VAL A 224 20.46 -17.77 35.43
C VAL A 224 21.85 -18.22 35.88
N CYS A 225 21.93 -18.93 37.00
CA CYS A 225 23.15 -19.50 37.54
C CYS A 225 23.40 -20.91 36.98
N GLU A 226 24.66 -21.35 36.95
CA GLU A 226 25.03 -22.69 36.45
C GLU A 226 24.43 -23.85 37.25
N ASP A 227 24.07 -23.61 38.52
CA ASP A 227 23.44 -24.58 39.42
C ASP A 227 21.93 -24.75 39.21
N GLY A 228 21.35 -24.05 38.23
CA GLY A 228 19.93 -24.08 37.90
C GLY A 228 19.08 -23.03 38.65
N LYS A 229 19.70 -22.14 39.43
CA LYS A 229 19.01 -21.03 40.09
C LYS A 229 18.71 -19.91 39.10
N VAL A 230 17.45 -19.55 38.96
CA VAL A 230 16.97 -18.38 38.20
C VAL A 230 16.66 -17.27 39.17
N VAL A 231 17.39 -16.16 39.08
CA VAL A 231 17.21 -14.98 39.93
C VAL A 231 16.40 -13.95 39.15
N PHE A 232 15.35 -13.41 39.76
CA PHE A 232 14.46 -12.40 39.18
C PHE A 232 14.91 -10.98 39.53
N GLN A 233 14.37 -9.99 38.82
CA GLN A 233 14.71 -8.57 39.01
C GLN A 233 14.33 -8.04 40.41
N ASP A 234 13.27 -8.59 41.01
CA ASP A 234 12.83 -8.28 42.38
C ASP A 234 13.74 -8.89 43.46
N GLY A 235 14.77 -9.65 43.07
CA GLY A 235 15.70 -10.33 43.97
C GLY A 235 15.20 -11.70 44.46
N SER A 236 13.96 -12.08 44.17
CA SER A 236 13.47 -13.44 44.40
C SER A 236 14.15 -14.43 43.44
N PHE A 237 14.07 -15.73 43.73
CA PHE A 237 14.67 -16.76 42.89
C PHE A 237 13.86 -18.05 42.90
N VAL A 238 14.08 -18.88 41.88
CA VAL A 238 13.54 -20.24 41.78
C VAL A 238 14.61 -21.18 41.22
N TYR A 239 14.55 -22.47 41.56
CA TYR A 239 15.29 -23.50 40.83
C TYR A 239 14.38 -24.03 39.73
N ALA A 240 14.76 -23.82 38.47
CA ALA A 240 13.92 -24.21 37.34
C ALA A 240 14.30 -25.59 36.81
N ASP A 241 13.30 -26.40 36.52
CA ASP A 241 13.47 -27.73 35.90
C ASP A 241 13.67 -27.60 34.39
N THR A 242 13.12 -26.54 33.79
CA THR A 242 13.14 -26.32 32.35
C THR A 242 13.28 -24.84 32.00
N ILE A 243 14.07 -24.54 30.97
CA ILE A 243 14.13 -23.21 30.35
C ILE A 243 13.61 -23.32 28.91
N LEU A 244 12.65 -22.47 28.58
CA LEU A 244 12.09 -22.32 27.24
C LEU A 244 12.65 -21.06 26.58
N TYR A 245 13.39 -21.21 25.49
CA TYR A 245 13.89 -20.10 24.67
C TYR A 245 12.81 -19.68 23.66
N CYS A 246 12.30 -18.47 23.88
CA CYS A 246 11.42 -17.73 22.98
C CYS A 246 12.18 -16.53 22.38
N THR A 247 13.44 -16.77 21.97
CA THR A 247 14.40 -15.73 21.55
C THR A 247 14.36 -15.39 20.07
N GLY A 248 13.46 -16.02 19.32
CA GLY A 248 13.28 -15.78 17.89
C GLY A 248 14.12 -16.71 17.02
N TYR A 249 14.19 -16.36 15.73
CA TYR A 249 14.72 -17.21 14.67
C TYR A 249 15.74 -16.45 13.83
N LYS A 250 16.58 -17.20 13.11
CA LYS A 250 17.53 -16.64 12.14
C LYS A 250 17.10 -16.89 10.71
N TYR A 251 17.42 -15.96 9.80
CA TYR A 251 17.33 -16.24 8.37
C TYR A 251 18.31 -17.34 7.99
N HIS A 252 17.86 -18.28 7.16
CA HIS A 252 18.65 -19.43 6.77
C HIS A 252 18.26 -19.88 5.36
N CYS A 253 19.13 -19.63 4.38
CA CYS A 253 18.95 -20.01 2.98
C CYS A 253 20.20 -20.78 2.50
N PRO A 254 20.49 -21.97 3.05
CA PRO A 254 21.76 -22.67 2.80
C PRO A 254 21.91 -23.16 1.36
N PHE A 255 20.80 -23.27 0.62
CA PHE A 255 20.77 -23.67 -0.78
C PHE A 255 21.22 -22.55 -1.74
N LEU A 256 21.29 -21.29 -1.29
CA LEU A 256 21.46 -20.15 -2.18
C LEU A 256 22.93 -19.78 -2.36
N GLU A 257 23.48 -20.04 -3.56
CA GLU A 257 24.86 -19.73 -3.93
C GLU A 257 24.91 -18.50 -4.84
N THR A 258 25.23 -17.34 -4.25
CA THR A 258 25.30 -16.05 -4.97
C THR A 258 26.72 -15.48 -5.07
N ASN A 259 27.75 -16.29 -4.79
CA ASN A 259 29.15 -15.85 -4.74
C ASN A 259 29.36 -14.63 -3.82
N GLY A 260 28.64 -14.59 -2.70
CA GLY A 260 28.73 -13.52 -1.69
C GLY A 260 27.96 -12.24 -2.02
N ILE A 261 27.17 -12.20 -3.12
CA ILE A 261 26.33 -11.04 -3.44
C ILE A 261 25.20 -10.88 -2.42
N VAL A 262 24.61 -11.98 -1.95
CA VAL A 262 23.63 -11.99 -0.87
C VAL A 262 24.23 -12.73 0.32
N THR A 263 24.32 -12.06 1.46
CA THR A 263 24.80 -12.64 2.71
C THR A 263 23.75 -12.57 3.81
N VAL A 264 23.93 -13.41 4.84
CA VAL A 264 23.17 -13.33 6.09
C VAL A 264 24.15 -13.03 7.22
N GLU A 265 24.16 -11.79 7.70
CA GLU A 265 25.04 -11.34 8.78
C GLU A 265 24.24 -10.76 9.93
N GLU A 266 24.41 -11.27 11.15
CA GLU A 266 23.65 -10.81 12.33
C GLU A 266 22.14 -10.70 12.07
N ASN A 267 21.55 -11.69 11.38
CA ASN A 267 20.14 -11.71 11.00
C ASN A 267 19.70 -10.58 10.04
N ARG A 268 20.64 -10.01 9.27
CA ARG A 268 20.38 -9.17 8.10
C ARG A 268 20.62 -9.97 6.83
N VAL A 269 19.60 -10.14 5.99
CA VAL A 269 19.72 -10.66 4.64
C VAL A 269 19.99 -9.49 3.70
N GLY A 270 21.09 -9.48 2.96
CA GLY A 270 21.33 -8.35 2.09
C GLY A 270 22.62 -8.34 1.28
N PRO A 271 22.83 -7.23 0.55
CA PRO A 271 21.93 -6.07 0.42
C PRO A 271 20.59 -6.40 -0.28
N LEU A 272 19.48 -5.85 0.22
CA LEU A 272 18.15 -6.00 -0.38
C LEU A 272 17.45 -4.63 -0.51
N PHE A 273 17.27 -4.16 -1.73
CA PHE A 273 16.43 -3.02 -2.05
C PHE A 273 14.99 -3.33 -1.62
N LYS A 274 14.48 -2.49 -0.71
CA LYS A 274 13.12 -2.58 -0.17
C LYS A 274 12.78 -3.98 0.35
N HIS A 275 13.79 -4.69 0.89
CA HIS A 275 13.69 -6.04 1.44
C HIS A 275 13.29 -7.15 0.45
N VAL A 276 13.34 -6.87 -0.87
CA VAL A 276 12.89 -7.80 -1.92
C VAL A 276 14.01 -8.13 -2.90
N PHE A 277 14.68 -7.12 -3.46
CA PHE A 277 15.60 -7.31 -4.58
C PHE A 277 17.07 -7.10 -4.18
N PRO A 278 17.97 -8.08 -4.38
CA PRO A 278 19.40 -7.81 -4.36
C PRO A 278 19.76 -6.93 -5.55
N PRO A 279 20.33 -5.71 -5.36
CA PRO A 279 20.52 -4.76 -6.45
C PRO A 279 21.23 -5.35 -7.68
N ARG A 280 22.30 -6.13 -7.47
CA ARG A 280 23.12 -6.74 -8.53
C ARG A 280 22.47 -7.93 -9.24
N LEU A 281 21.41 -8.50 -8.69
CA LEU A 281 20.74 -9.70 -9.21
C LEU A 281 19.28 -9.42 -9.58
N ALA A 282 18.83 -8.19 -9.43
CA ALA A 282 17.47 -7.80 -9.73
C ALA A 282 17.24 -7.75 -11.26
N PRO A 283 16.02 -8.09 -11.74
CA PRO A 283 14.90 -8.67 -11.00
C PRO A 283 14.94 -10.20 -10.90
N TRP A 284 16.01 -10.84 -11.39
CA TRP A 284 16.08 -12.29 -11.60
C TRP A 284 16.16 -13.13 -10.32
N LEU A 285 16.65 -12.54 -9.23
CA LEU A 285 16.51 -13.07 -7.88
C LEU A 285 15.69 -12.10 -7.03
N SER A 286 14.69 -12.62 -6.32
CA SER A 286 13.88 -11.83 -5.39
C SER A 286 13.47 -12.64 -4.16
N PHE A 287 13.12 -11.94 -3.10
CA PHE A 287 12.69 -12.52 -1.83
C PHE A 287 11.32 -11.98 -1.44
N ILE A 288 10.44 -12.86 -0.96
CA ILE A 288 9.10 -12.48 -0.49
C ILE A 288 8.93 -12.97 0.94
N GLY A 289 8.44 -12.08 1.80
CA GLY A 289 8.21 -12.38 3.22
C GLY A 289 9.46 -12.30 4.09
N ILE A 290 10.50 -11.53 3.68
CA ILE A 290 11.66 -11.25 4.54
C ILE A 290 11.32 -10.33 5.72
N PRO A 291 10.58 -9.22 5.57
CA PRO A 291 10.35 -8.35 6.72
C PRO A 291 9.57 -9.05 7.84
N TYR A 292 9.80 -8.64 9.09
CA TYR A 292 9.12 -9.15 10.28
C TYR A 292 8.69 -7.98 11.17
N GLN A 293 7.93 -8.28 12.24
CA GLN A 293 7.20 -7.25 13.01
C GLN A 293 6.40 -6.33 12.06
N GLN A 294 5.61 -6.96 11.18
CA GLN A 294 4.77 -6.24 10.24
C GLN A 294 3.34 -6.18 10.76
N ASP A 295 2.68 -5.05 10.51
CA ASP A 295 1.28 -4.81 10.86
C ASP A 295 0.31 -5.74 10.09
N THR A 296 0.73 -6.20 8.91
CA THR A 296 -0.11 -6.82 7.86
C THR A 296 0.64 -7.89 7.04
N ALA A 297 1.21 -8.91 7.69
CA ALA A 297 2.12 -9.87 7.05
C ALA A 297 1.60 -10.51 5.74
N PHE A 298 0.34 -10.97 5.70
CA PHE A 298 -0.25 -11.60 4.50
C PHE A 298 -0.43 -10.58 3.36
N PRO A 299 -1.10 -9.43 3.57
CA PRO A 299 -1.16 -8.35 2.59
C PRO A 299 0.20 -7.88 2.06
N VAL A 300 1.23 -7.78 2.90
CA VAL A 300 2.57 -7.36 2.45
C VAL A 300 3.20 -8.41 1.53
N MET A 301 3.11 -9.71 1.87
CA MET A 301 3.60 -10.78 0.99
C MET A 301 2.86 -10.79 -0.35
N ASP A 302 1.55 -10.52 -0.32
CA ASP A 302 0.71 -10.39 -1.52
C ASP A 302 1.16 -9.22 -2.41
N LEU A 303 1.45 -8.07 -1.80
CA LEU A 303 1.96 -6.88 -2.49
C LEU A 303 3.37 -7.06 -3.05
N GLN A 304 4.28 -7.63 -2.27
CA GLN A 304 5.62 -7.97 -2.75
C GLN A 304 5.53 -8.90 -3.96
N SER A 305 4.65 -9.90 -3.92
CA SER A 305 4.39 -10.82 -5.03
C SER A 305 3.89 -10.10 -6.28
N LYS A 306 2.91 -9.19 -6.11
CA LYS A 306 2.33 -8.41 -7.19
C LYS A 306 3.33 -7.45 -7.82
N TRP A 307 4.20 -6.86 -7.01
CA TRP A 307 5.29 -6.00 -7.47
C TRP A 307 6.34 -6.79 -8.24
N VAL A 308 6.82 -7.92 -7.69
CA VAL A 308 7.79 -8.81 -8.35
C VAL A 308 7.27 -9.29 -9.72
N ALA A 309 6.02 -9.76 -9.78
CA ALA A 309 5.42 -10.21 -11.03
C ALA A 309 5.33 -9.08 -12.08
N GLN A 310 4.91 -7.88 -11.68
CA GLN A 310 4.84 -6.74 -12.60
C GLN A 310 6.23 -6.27 -13.07
N VAL A 311 7.24 -6.35 -12.21
CA VAL A 311 8.63 -6.08 -12.59
C VAL A 311 9.13 -7.09 -13.63
N LEU A 312 8.92 -8.39 -13.41
CA LEU A 312 9.33 -9.44 -14.35
C LEU A 312 8.60 -9.34 -15.71
N SER A 313 7.35 -8.88 -15.69
CA SER A 313 6.57 -8.62 -16.92
C SER A 313 7.00 -7.37 -17.70
N GLY A 314 7.77 -6.48 -17.06
CA GLY A 314 8.16 -5.17 -17.58
C GLY A 314 7.09 -4.07 -17.44
N LYS A 315 5.98 -4.33 -16.71
CA LYS A 315 4.94 -3.32 -16.42
C LYS A 315 5.40 -2.28 -15.39
N VAL A 316 6.22 -2.70 -14.43
CA VAL A 316 6.84 -1.82 -13.44
C VAL A 316 8.34 -1.85 -13.65
N LEU A 317 8.98 -0.69 -13.69
CA LEU A 317 10.42 -0.59 -13.81
C LEU A 317 11.04 -0.45 -12.43
N LEU A 318 12.13 -1.18 -12.19
CA LEU A 318 12.98 -0.91 -11.04
C LEU A 318 13.89 0.29 -11.33
N PRO A 319 14.33 1.02 -10.28
CA PRO A 319 15.49 1.90 -10.39
C PRO A 319 16.72 1.13 -10.88
N SER A 320 17.74 1.86 -11.31
CA SER A 320 19.04 1.28 -11.67
C SER A 320 19.69 0.55 -10.48
N GLU A 321 20.62 -0.36 -10.78
CA GLU A 321 21.42 -1.05 -9.75
C GLU A 321 22.09 -0.05 -8.78
N GLU A 322 22.61 1.05 -9.31
CA GLU A 322 23.26 2.10 -8.52
C GLU A 322 22.25 2.78 -7.57
N GLU A 323 21.09 3.19 -8.07
CA GLU A 323 20.05 3.83 -7.24
C GLU A 323 19.51 2.89 -6.16
N MET A 324 19.30 1.61 -6.49
CA MET A 324 18.91 0.59 -5.52
C MET A 324 19.97 0.37 -4.45
N THR A 325 21.25 0.36 -4.84
CA THR A 325 22.40 0.22 -3.94
C THR A 325 22.48 1.40 -2.98
N VAL A 326 22.47 2.63 -3.51
CA VAL A 326 22.47 3.87 -2.72
C VAL A 326 21.29 3.92 -1.75
N SER A 327 20.08 3.55 -2.19
CA SER A 327 18.91 3.49 -1.30
C SER A 327 19.07 2.46 -0.17
N THR A 328 19.76 1.34 -0.43
CA THR A 328 19.98 0.29 0.56
C THR A 328 21.05 0.70 1.57
N GLU A 329 22.15 1.29 1.10
CA GLU A 329 23.22 1.84 1.94
C GLU A 329 22.72 2.99 2.81
N GLU A 330 21.85 3.85 2.28
CA GLU A 330 21.24 4.94 3.04
C GLU A 330 20.39 4.42 4.20
N LEU A 331 19.61 3.35 3.99
CA LEU A 331 18.87 2.68 5.07
C LEU A 331 19.84 2.17 6.15
N TYR A 332 20.95 1.54 5.76
CA TYR A 332 21.94 1.04 6.72
C TYR A 332 22.59 2.15 7.52
N ARG A 333 22.96 3.25 6.85
CA ARG A 333 23.50 4.45 7.49
C ARG A 333 22.52 5.04 8.51
N GLN A 334 21.26 5.21 8.14
CA GLN A 334 20.22 5.73 9.04
C GLN A 334 19.99 4.82 10.25
N MET A 335 20.10 3.50 10.08
CA MET A 335 20.03 2.56 11.19
C MET A 335 21.22 2.72 12.14
N GLU A 336 22.44 2.82 11.60
CA GLU A 336 23.66 2.99 12.38
C GLU A 336 23.66 4.32 13.15
N GLU A 337 23.22 5.42 12.52
CA GLU A 337 23.04 6.73 13.16
C GLU A 337 22.05 6.67 14.34
N LYS A 338 21.03 5.81 14.26
CA LYS A 338 20.07 5.54 15.34
C LYS A 338 20.56 4.52 16.37
N GLY A 339 21.76 3.96 16.20
CA GLY A 339 22.32 2.91 17.06
C GLY A 339 21.57 1.57 16.96
N LEU A 340 20.84 1.32 15.87
CA LEU A 340 20.09 0.08 15.66
C LEU A 340 21.04 -1.04 15.20
N ARG A 341 20.96 -2.20 15.85
CA ARG A 341 21.73 -3.39 15.47
C ARG A 341 21.28 -3.94 14.11
N LYS A 342 22.20 -4.59 13.38
CA LYS A 342 21.93 -5.20 12.05
C LYS A 342 20.72 -6.14 12.05
N ARG A 343 20.49 -6.89 13.13
CA ARG A 343 19.35 -7.82 13.27
C ARG A 343 17.96 -7.20 13.09
N TYR A 344 17.84 -5.88 13.27
CA TYR A 344 16.58 -5.15 13.12
C TYR A 344 16.38 -4.59 11.71
N THR A 345 17.26 -4.89 10.75
CA THR A 345 17.18 -4.33 9.38
C THR A 345 15.88 -4.65 8.66
N HIS A 346 15.26 -5.78 8.99
CA HIS A 346 14.01 -6.21 8.39
C HIS A 346 12.81 -6.05 9.34
N ALA A 347 13.00 -5.43 10.51
CA ALA A 347 11.90 -5.03 11.38
C ALA A 347 11.33 -3.71 10.84
N ILE A 348 10.11 -3.75 10.28
CA ILE A 348 9.54 -2.57 9.61
C ILE A 348 8.63 -1.74 10.51
N TYR A 349 8.15 -2.26 11.65
CA TYR A 349 7.45 -1.46 12.66
C TYR A 349 8.34 -0.32 13.21
N PRO A 350 7.81 0.91 13.40
CA PRO A 350 6.41 1.32 13.25
C PRO A 350 6.02 1.72 11.81
N ASN A 351 6.93 1.63 10.84
CA ASN A 351 6.72 2.11 9.47
C ASN A 351 6.08 1.05 8.54
N GLY A 352 5.35 0.08 9.10
CA GLY A 352 4.84 -1.07 8.36
C GLY A 352 3.81 -0.66 7.30
N ILE A 353 2.91 0.25 7.68
CA ILE A 353 1.89 0.78 6.77
C ILE A 353 2.48 1.70 5.69
N GLU A 354 3.54 2.45 5.98
CA GLU A 354 4.26 3.27 5.00
C GLU A 354 4.93 2.39 3.96
N TYR A 355 5.57 1.29 4.36
CA TYR A 355 6.13 0.32 3.42
C TYR A 355 5.04 -0.33 2.56
N PHE A 356 3.93 -0.73 3.18
CA PHE A 356 2.76 -1.29 2.50
C PHE A 356 2.20 -0.32 1.44
N ASN A 357 1.94 0.93 1.82
CA ASN A 357 1.45 1.98 0.93
C ASN A 357 2.47 2.38 -0.14
N TRP A 358 3.77 2.32 0.16
CA TRP A 358 4.82 2.56 -0.83
C TRP A 358 4.76 1.51 -1.95
N ILE A 359 4.61 0.22 -1.63
CA ILE A 359 4.45 -0.84 -2.65
C ILE A 359 3.16 -0.62 -3.45
N LEU A 360 2.03 -0.32 -2.81
CA LEU A 360 0.78 0.01 -3.49
C LEU A 360 0.98 1.09 -4.56
N GLY A 361 1.70 2.16 -4.21
CA GLY A 361 2.06 3.22 -5.15
C GLY A 361 2.87 2.73 -6.35
N GLN A 362 3.81 1.79 -6.15
CA GLN A 362 4.61 1.22 -7.25
C GLN A 362 3.77 0.44 -8.27
N ILE A 363 2.66 -0.15 -7.83
CA ILE A 363 1.77 -0.97 -8.67
C ILE A 363 0.47 -0.23 -9.03
N GLY A 364 0.42 1.09 -8.84
CA GLY A 364 -0.71 1.94 -9.22
C GLY A 364 -1.97 1.69 -8.40
N LEU A 365 -1.86 1.15 -7.19
CA LEU A 365 -2.97 0.96 -6.26
C LEU A 365 -2.98 2.04 -5.18
N PRO A 366 -4.17 2.41 -4.68
CA PRO A 366 -4.30 3.48 -3.71
C PRO A 366 -4.07 3.01 -2.26
N PRO A 367 -3.57 3.88 -1.35
CA PRO A 367 -3.18 3.52 0.02
C PRO A 367 -4.35 2.99 0.87
N GLU A 368 -4.07 2.08 1.82
CA GLU A 368 -5.09 1.48 2.73
C GLU A 368 -4.83 1.80 4.21
N ASP A 369 -4.93 3.07 4.57
CA ASP A 369 -4.61 3.56 5.93
C ASP A 369 -5.46 2.91 7.04
N TRP A 370 -6.63 2.36 6.71
CA TRP A 370 -7.48 1.64 7.66
C TRP A 370 -6.78 0.44 8.29
N ARG A 371 -5.85 -0.23 7.57
CA ARG A 371 -5.10 -1.36 8.11
C ARG A 371 -4.14 -0.94 9.22
N GLY A 372 -3.48 0.21 9.05
CA GLY A 372 -2.61 0.79 10.06
C GLY A 372 -3.39 1.18 11.32
N LYS A 373 -4.55 1.84 11.15
CA LYS A 373 -5.44 2.18 12.27
C LYS A 373 -5.93 0.94 13.01
N LEU A 374 -6.33 -0.09 12.27
CA LEU A 374 -6.79 -1.36 12.83
C LEU A 374 -5.69 -2.07 13.62
N PHE A 375 -4.47 -2.08 13.10
CA PHE A 375 -3.33 -2.66 13.79
C PHE A 375 -2.99 -1.92 15.10
N LEU A 376 -3.01 -0.59 15.08
CA LEU A 376 -2.78 0.21 16.29
C LEU A 376 -3.81 -0.08 17.38
N GLU A 377 -5.09 -0.17 17.03
CA GLU A 377 -6.15 -0.52 18.00
C GLU A 377 -5.93 -1.91 18.60
N ILE A 378 -5.48 -2.89 17.80
CA ILE A 378 -5.14 -4.23 18.32
C ILE A 378 -4.00 -4.16 19.33
N ILE A 379 -2.97 -3.36 19.07
CA ILE A 379 -1.84 -3.19 20.00
C ILE A 379 -2.31 -2.53 21.30
N GLU A 380 -3.12 -1.47 21.21
CA GLU A 380 -3.69 -0.79 22.36
C GLU A 380 -4.55 -1.75 23.21
N ASN A 381 -5.43 -2.53 22.57
CA ASN A 381 -6.25 -3.53 23.25
C ASN A 381 -5.41 -4.67 23.83
N ALA A 382 -4.38 -5.13 23.13
CA ALA A 382 -3.48 -6.17 23.65
C ALA A 382 -2.72 -5.71 24.91
N ILE A 383 -2.34 -4.42 24.97
CA ILE A 383 -1.69 -3.82 26.15
C ILE A 383 -2.71 -3.63 27.29
N ALA A 384 -3.90 -3.10 26.99
CA ALA A 384 -4.88 -2.71 27.98
C ALA A 384 -5.63 -3.89 28.61
N MET A 385 -5.94 -4.92 27.81
CA MET A 385 -6.94 -5.92 28.19
C MET A 385 -6.35 -7.23 28.71
N ASN A 386 -5.04 -7.24 29.01
CA ASN A 386 -4.27 -8.35 29.61
C ASN A 386 -4.98 -9.69 29.38
N TYR A 387 -5.04 -10.11 28.10
CA TYR A 387 -5.62 -11.37 27.56
C TYR A 387 -6.98 -11.35 26.84
N GLY A 388 -7.83 -10.33 26.99
CA GLY A 388 -9.20 -10.29 26.43
C GLY A 388 -9.31 -9.83 24.96
N TYR A 389 -8.28 -9.20 24.40
CA TYR A 389 -8.36 -8.48 23.10
C TYR A 389 -8.81 -9.33 21.89
N ARG A 390 -8.67 -10.66 21.96
CA ARG A 390 -9.09 -11.57 20.89
C ARG A 390 -10.58 -11.91 20.90
N ASP A 391 -11.21 -11.73 22.05
CA ASP A 391 -12.59 -12.13 22.33
C ASP A 391 -13.49 -10.89 22.53
N GLU A 392 -12.90 -9.78 22.98
CA GLU A 392 -13.54 -8.47 23.11
C GLU A 392 -13.11 -7.57 21.94
N TRP A 393 -13.91 -7.61 20.86
CA TRP A 393 -13.60 -6.98 19.57
C TRP A 393 -14.88 -6.48 18.88
N ASP A 394 -14.91 -5.20 18.47
CA ASP A 394 -16.05 -4.66 17.71
C ASP A 394 -15.92 -4.99 16.22
N GLU A 395 -16.35 -6.20 15.87
CA GLU A 395 -16.32 -6.68 14.48
C GLU A 395 -17.24 -5.84 13.57
N ALA A 396 -18.38 -5.39 14.08
CA ALA A 396 -19.37 -4.65 13.30
C ALA A 396 -18.87 -3.25 12.95
N TYR A 397 -18.23 -2.56 13.90
CA TYR A 397 -17.55 -1.29 13.66
C TYR A 397 -16.50 -1.43 12.56
N TRP A 398 -15.56 -2.37 12.71
CA TRP A 398 -14.47 -2.51 11.74
C TRP A 398 -14.96 -2.99 10.37
N GLU A 399 -15.98 -3.83 10.30
CA GLU A 399 -16.64 -4.14 9.03
C GLU A 399 -17.25 -2.92 8.36
N SER A 400 -17.83 -1.99 9.12
CA SER A 400 -18.39 -0.75 8.59
C SER A 400 -17.30 0.16 8.03
N VAL A 401 -16.21 0.40 8.78
CA VAL A 401 -15.04 1.18 8.35
C VAL A 401 -14.42 0.61 7.06
N ILE A 402 -14.24 -0.70 6.98
CA ILE A 402 -13.69 -1.37 5.79
C ILE A 402 -14.64 -1.20 4.60
N LYS A 403 -15.95 -1.46 4.79
CA LYS A 403 -16.95 -1.32 3.71
C LYS A 403 -17.04 0.12 3.21
N GLU A 404 -16.99 1.10 4.10
CA GLU A 404 -17.00 2.52 3.74
C GLU A 404 -15.76 2.92 2.97
N THR A 405 -14.57 2.52 3.46
CA THR A 405 -13.29 2.79 2.78
C THR A 405 -13.20 2.16 1.39
N LEU A 406 -13.81 0.99 1.19
CA LEU A 406 -13.87 0.30 -0.10
C LEU A 406 -14.98 0.83 -1.04
N ARG A 407 -16.01 1.48 -0.51
CA ARG A 407 -17.14 2.04 -1.28
C ARG A 407 -16.85 3.40 -1.87
N VAL A 408 -16.03 4.21 -1.20
CA VAL A 408 -15.64 5.53 -1.71
C VAL A 408 -14.72 5.29 -2.92
N PRO A 409 -15.12 5.66 -4.15
CA PRO A 409 -14.13 5.77 -5.22
C PRO A 409 -13.10 6.76 -4.69
N LYS A 410 -11.84 6.33 -4.57
CA LYS A 410 -10.74 7.11 -3.95
C LYS A 410 -10.33 8.29 -4.83
N CYS A 411 -11.28 9.12 -5.20
CA CYS A 411 -11.08 10.27 -6.08
C CYS A 411 -11.21 11.61 -5.35
N PHE A 412 -11.59 11.69 -4.06
CA PHE A 412 -11.90 13.01 -3.50
C PHE A 412 -11.38 13.45 -2.13
N THR A 413 -10.89 12.58 -1.24
CA THR A 413 -10.71 13.07 0.15
C THR A 413 -9.32 13.58 0.51
N HIS A 414 -8.21 13.12 -0.08
CA HIS A 414 -6.88 13.61 0.34
C HIS A 414 -5.83 13.59 -0.78
N ILE A 415 -5.88 14.58 -1.68
CA ILE A 415 -4.70 14.94 -2.49
C ILE A 415 -3.81 15.84 -1.63
N ARG A 416 -2.72 15.29 -1.12
CA ARG A 416 -1.81 15.94 -0.16
C ARG A 416 -0.70 16.73 -0.84
N ASN A 417 -0.32 16.36 -2.05
CA ASN A 417 0.78 16.97 -2.79
C ASN A 417 0.55 16.96 -4.32
N GLN A 418 1.45 17.64 -5.04
CA GLN A 418 1.36 17.78 -6.50
C GLN A 418 1.50 16.44 -7.24
N GLU A 419 2.30 15.51 -6.75
CA GLU A 419 2.51 14.20 -7.37
C GLU A 419 1.23 13.34 -7.30
N GLU A 420 0.54 13.34 -6.15
CA GLU A 420 -0.76 12.68 -5.98
C GLU A 420 -1.82 13.29 -6.90
N MET A 421 -1.80 14.62 -7.10
CA MET A 421 -2.71 15.31 -8.02
C MET A 421 -2.47 14.90 -9.48
N LEU A 422 -1.20 14.85 -9.89
CA LEU A 422 -0.81 14.46 -11.24
C LEU A 422 -1.12 12.98 -11.49
N TRP A 423 -0.85 12.11 -10.52
CA TRP A 423 -1.24 10.70 -10.58
C TRP A 423 -2.75 10.56 -10.77
N PHE A 424 -3.56 11.27 -9.97
CA PHE A 424 -5.01 11.23 -10.07
C PHE A 424 -5.51 11.65 -11.46
N LEU A 425 -5.01 12.77 -11.99
CA LEU A 425 -5.43 13.27 -13.30
C LEU A 425 -5.03 12.32 -14.44
N ASN A 426 -3.82 11.76 -14.38
CA ASN A 426 -3.36 10.78 -15.37
C ASN A 426 -4.17 9.49 -15.28
N LYS A 427 -4.42 8.98 -14.07
CA LYS A 427 -5.21 7.77 -13.84
C LYS A 427 -6.66 7.94 -14.30
N PHE A 428 -7.27 9.09 -14.00
CA PHE A 428 -8.60 9.45 -14.52
C PHE A 428 -8.59 9.47 -16.06
N ALA A 429 -7.57 10.08 -16.67
CA ALA A 429 -7.46 10.09 -18.12
C ALA A 429 -7.30 8.67 -18.70
N ASP A 430 -6.53 7.80 -18.06
CA ASP A 430 -6.35 6.41 -18.50
C ASP A 430 -7.63 5.58 -18.34
N ASP A 431 -8.30 5.66 -17.19
CA ASP A 431 -9.50 4.87 -16.88
C ASP A 431 -10.67 5.17 -17.82
N PHE A 432 -10.73 6.40 -18.35
CA PHE A 432 -11.73 6.83 -19.31
C PHE A 432 -11.21 6.88 -20.77
N GLY A 433 -9.99 6.40 -21.03
CA GLY A 433 -9.40 6.37 -22.37
C GLY A 433 -9.18 7.75 -22.99
N LEU A 434 -9.04 8.79 -22.16
CA LEU A 434 -8.91 10.18 -22.58
C LEU A 434 -7.50 10.54 -23.05
N VAL A 435 -6.46 9.81 -22.62
CA VAL A 435 -5.06 10.11 -22.98
C VAL A 435 -4.86 10.10 -24.50
N GLU A 436 -5.51 9.17 -25.22
CA GLU A 436 -5.46 9.09 -26.68
C GLU A 436 -6.16 10.27 -27.37
N LEU A 437 -7.06 10.97 -26.66
CA LEU A 437 -7.77 12.14 -27.16
C LEU A 437 -6.98 13.44 -26.94
N VAL A 438 -5.92 13.43 -26.13
CA VAL A 438 -5.13 14.60 -25.78
C VAL A 438 -3.94 14.76 -26.74
N ARG A 439 -3.89 15.91 -27.41
CA ARG A 439 -2.69 16.31 -28.17
C ARG A 439 -1.69 17.01 -27.25
N PHE A 440 -0.75 16.25 -26.70
CA PHE A 440 0.32 16.78 -25.86
C PHE A 440 1.23 17.74 -26.62
N ASN A 441 1.91 18.63 -25.88
CA ASN A 441 2.85 19.63 -26.42
C ASN A 441 2.26 20.56 -27.48
N SER A 442 0.93 20.71 -27.52
CA SER A 442 0.22 21.53 -28.50
C SER A 442 -0.34 22.78 -27.83
N GLU A 443 0.19 23.94 -28.19
CA GLU A 443 -0.31 25.25 -27.75
C GLU A 443 -1.33 25.76 -28.77
N VAL A 444 -2.59 25.93 -28.36
CA VAL A 444 -3.61 26.55 -29.22
C VAL A 444 -3.31 28.05 -29.35
N VAL A 445 -3.08 28.50 -30.59
CA VAL A 445 -2.68 29.88 -30.89
C VAL A 445 -3.83 30.70 -31.48
N ARG A 446 -4.82 30.07 -32.12
CA ARG A 446 -5.98 30.76 -32.66
C ARG A 446 -7.22 29.86 -32.70
N VAL A 447 -8.37 30.41 -32.35
CA VAL A 447 -9.69 29.78 -32.55
C VAL A 447 -10.60 30.82 -33.19
N GLU A 448 -11.10 30.52 -34.40
CA GLU A 448 -11.96 31.41 -35.17
C GLU A 448 -13.20 30.67 -35.69
N GLN A 449 -14.34 31.35 -35.74
CA GLN A 449 -15.53 30.84 -36.42
C GLN A 449 -15.35 31.08 -37.92
N ILE A 450 -15.63 30.08 -38.76
CA ILE A 450 -15.48 30.19 -40.20
C ILE A 450 -16.71 30.91 -40.78
N GLU A 451 -16.55 32.17 -41.19
CA GLU A 451 -17.66 33.06 -41.59
C GLU A 451 -18.54 32.50 -42.74
N GLU A 452 -17.96 31.74 -43.67
CA GLU A 452 -18.68 31.16 -44.81
C GLU A 452 -19.50 29.90 -44.44
N ARG A 453 -19.31 29.35 -43.23
CA ARG A 453 -19.96 28.13 -42.74
C ARG A 453 -20.36 28.31 -41.29
N ASP A 454 -21.57 28.82 -41.09
CA ASP A 454 -22.22 29.22 -39.81
C ASP A 454 -22.16 28.21 -38.63
N LYS A 455 -21.60 27.02 -38.82
CA LYS A 455 -21.54 25.91 -37.85
C LYS A 455 -20.14 25.27 -37.69
N GLU A 456 -19.09 25.86 -38.25
CA GLU A 456 -17.73 25.30 -38.22
C GLU A 456 -16.73 26.28 -37.56
N TRP A 457 -15.84 25.73 -36.75
CA TRP A 457 -14.80 26.42 -36.02
C TRP A 457 -13.43 25.93 -36.48
N SER A 458 -12.52 26.86 -36.75
CA SER A 458 -11.13 26.56 -37.03
C SER A 458 -10.30 26.69 -35.77
N VAL A 459 -9.52 25.66 -35.44
CA VAL A 459 -8.56 25.67 -34.33
C VAL A 459 -7.16 25.52 -34.90
N GLU A 460 -6.30 26.48 -34.59
CA GLU A 460 -4.90 26.50 -34.96
C GLU A 460 -4.02 26.30 -33.72
N TRP A 461 -3.03 25.42 -33.82
CA TRP A 461 -2.09 25.15 -32.73
C TRP A 461 -0.65 25.03 -33.22
N ARG A 462 0.29 25.33 -32.33
CA ARG A 462 1.73 25.15 -32.51
C ARG A 462 2.20 23.99 -31.65
N THR A 463 2.96 23.07 -32.24
CA THR A 463 3.61 22.00 -31.47
C THR A 463 4.94 22.50 -30.92
N ARG A 464 5.20 22.31 -29.62
CA ARG A 464 6.43 22.74 -28.97
C ARG A 464 7.66 22.15 -29.67
N GLY A 465 8.61 23.00 -30.06
CA GLY A 465 9.79 22.61 -30.84
C GLY A 465 9.59 22.61 -32.36
N CYS A 466 8.41 23.03 -32.84
CA CYS A 466 8.11 23.21 -34.25
C CYS A 466 7.58 24.63 -34.52
N ASP A 467 8.14 25.31 -35.53
CA ASP A 467 7.71 26.66 -35.90
C ASP A 467 6.46 26.66 -36.81
N SER A 468 6.05 25.49 -37.31
CA SER A 468 4.85 25.37 -38.14
C SER A 468 3.57 25.38 -37.31
N VAL A 469 2.54 26.05 -37.83
CA VAL A 469 1.20 26.07 -37.25
C VAL A 469 0.34 25.04 -37.96
N SER A 470 -0.30 24.16 -37.19
CA SER A 470 -1.27 23.18 -37.68
C SER A 470 -2.69 23.72 -37.50
N ARG A 471 -3.62 23.29 -38.35
CA ARG A 471 -5.00 23.77 -38.39
C ARG A 471 -5.96 22.61 -38.62
N GLU A 472 -7.09 22.63 -37.91
CA GLU A 472 -8.19 21.66 -38.06
C GLU A 472 -9.55 22.32 -37.82
N VAL A 473 -10.60 21.75 -38.41
CA VAL A 473 -11.97 22.29 -38.35
C VAL A 473 -12.85 21.38 -37.50
N PHE A 474 -13.61 21.98 -36.58
CA PHE A 474 -14.49 21.31 -35.63
C PHE A 474 -15.90 21.88 -35.70
N GLU A 475 -16.93 21.04 -35.52
CA GLU A 475 -18.32 21.50 -35.45
C GLU A 475 -18.65 22.27 -34.16
N SER A 476 -17.81 22.12 -33.13
CA SER A 476 -17.99 22.73 -31.81
C SER A 476 -16.63 22.84 -31.11
N VAL A 477 -16.45 23.90 -30.33
CA VAL A 477 -15.25 24.09 -29.51
C VAL A 477 -15.67 24.28 -28.07
N VAL A 478 -15.03 23.54 -27.17
CA VAL A 478 -15.19 23.68 -25.72
C VAL A 478 -13.87 24.17 -25.17
N VAL A 479 -13.90 25.28 -24.41
CA VAL A 479 -12.70 25.88 -23.84
C VAL A 479 -12.59 25.50 -22.37
N CYS A 480 -11.53 24.75 -22.04
CA CYS A 480 -11.28 24.18 -20.71
C CYS A 480 -9.99 24.72 -20.05
N THR A 481 -9.63 25.98 -20.30
CA THR A 481 -8.42 26.58 -19.70
C THR A 481 -8.66 26.99 -18.25
N GLY A 482 -7.68 26.74 -17.38
CA GLY A 482 -7.78 27.10 -15.96
C GLY A 482 -7.73 28.62 -15.71
N HIS A 483 -8.36 29.07 -14.62
CA HIS A 483 -8.46 30.49 -14.26
C HIS A 483 -7.17 31.10 -13.67
N GLN A 484 -6.10 30.31 -13.48
CA GLN A 484 -4.86 30.73 -12.79
C GLN A 484 -3.65 30.95 -13.70
N SER A 485 -3.87 31.29 -14.97
CA SER A 485 -2.78 31.40 -15.94
C SER A 485 -2.07 32.76 -15.98
N VAL A 486 -2.74 33.85 -15.57
CA VAL A 486 -2.14 35.20 -15.59
C VAL A 486 -2.40 35.95 -14.27
N PRO A 487 -1.36 36.42 -13.55
CA PRO A 487 -1.54 37.16 -12.31
C PRO A 487 -2.12 38.57 -12.55
N GLN A 488 -3.05 39.00 -11.69
CA GLN A 488 -3.57 40.37 -11.71
C GLN A 488 -2.63 41.29 -10.92
N LEU A 489 -1.63 41.86 -11.56
CA LEU A 489 -0.70 42.77 -10.89
C LEU A 489 -1.25 44.21 -10.88
N PRO A 490 -1.48 44.85 -9.71
CA PRO A 490 -1.75 46.28 -9.64
C PRO A 490 -0.48 47.07 -10.01
N ALA A 491 -0.64 48.15 -10.77
CA ALA A 491 0.46 49.06 -11.04
C ALA A 491 0.78 49.85 -9.77
N VAL A 492 1.97 49.66 -9.20
CA VAL A 492 2.48 50.48 -8.09
C VAL A 492 3.77 51.18 -8.55
N ALA A 493 3.74 52.51 -8.53
CA ALA A 493 4.90 53.33 -8.84
C ALA A 493 5.77 53.50 -7.59
N GLY A 494 6.89 52.78 -7.54
CA GLY A 494 7.93 52.94 -6.52
C GLY A 494 7.77 52.03 -5.31
N GLY A 495 8.90 51.68 -4.67
CA GLY A 495 8.99 50.74 -3.55
C GLY A 495 8.41 51.24 -2.22
N LYS A 496 7.33 52.04 -2.22
CA LYS A 496 6.67 52.56 -1.02
C LYS A 496 5.30 51.87 -0.84
N VAL A 497 5.18 51.06 0.21
CA VAL A 497 3.92 50.41 0.62
C VAL A 497 3.24 51.27 1.67
N VAL A 498 1.97 51.64 1.45
CA VAL A 498 1.17 52.43 2.41
C VAL A 498 0.08 51.52 2.99
N PHE A 499 0.00 51.44 4.31
CA PHE A 499 -0.99 50.66 5.05
C PHE A 499 -2.29 51.44 5.24
N GLN A 500 -3.39 50.73 5.56
CA GLN A 500 -4.72 51.34 5.71
C GLN A 500 -4.80 52.39 6.83
N ASP A 501 -3.94 52.31 7.83
CA ASP A 501 -3.83 53.28 8.92
C ASP A 501 -3.04 54.55 8.53
N GLY A 502 -2.59 54.63 7.28
CA GLY A 502 -1.81 55.75 6.74
C GLY A 502 -0.30 55.65 7.00
N SER A 503 0.17 54.64 7.72
CA SER A 503 1.60 54.36 7.87
C SER A 503 2.20 53.83 6.57
N PHE A 504 3.53 53.90 6.41
CA PHE A 504 4.18 53.40 5.19
C PHE A 504 5.56 52.79 5.47
N VAL A 505 5.98 51.89 4.58
CA VAL A 505 7.30 51.25 4.55
C VAL A 505 7.88 51.33 3.14
N TYR A 506 9.20 51.53 3.04
CA TYR A 506 9.92 51.31 1.79
C TYR A 506 10.41 49.86 1.74
N ALA A 507 10.14 49.15 0.64
CA ALA A 507 10.53 47.77 0.42
C ALA A 507 11.23 47.62 -0.93
N ASP A 508 12.35 46.91 -0.94
CA ASP A 508 13.13 46.60 -2.15
C ASP A 508 12.42 45.57 -3.05
N THR A 509 11.50 44.79 -2.48
CA THR A 509 10.71 43.79 -3.20
C THR A 509 9.32 43.68 -2.56
N ILE A 510 8.29 43.71 -3.39
CA ILE A 510 6.88 43.55 -2.99
C ILE A 510 6.35 42.28 -3.65
N LEU A 511 6.00 41.28 -2.85
CA LEU A 511 5.40 40.03 -3.33
C LEU A 511 3.87 40.17 -3.33
N TYR A 512 3.27 40.07 -4.51
CA TYR A 512 1.82 40.12 -4.68
C TYR A 512 1.24 38.70 -4.69
N SER A 513 0.29 38.42 -3.78
CA SER A 513 -0.62 37.27 -3.88
C SER A 513 -1.99 37.75 -4.37
N THR A 514 -2.00 38.40 -5.54
CA THR A 514 -3.23 38.91 -6.14
C THR A 514 -3.94 37.79 -6.92
N GLY A 515 -5.25 37.92 -7.09
CA GLY A 515 -6.02 36.98 -7.89
C GLY A 515 -5.52 36.89 -9.34
N HIS A 516 -6.05 35.94 -10.10
CA HIS A 516 -5.65 35.73 -11.49
C HIS A 516 -6.71 36.30 -12.45
N LYS A 517 -6.28 36.77 -13.64
CA LYS A 517 -7.18 37.21 -14.72
C LYS A 517 -7.54 36.03 -15.62
N TYR A 518 -8.76 36.06 -16.18
CA TYR A 518 -9.10 35.23 -17.32
C TYR A 518 -8.25 35.63 -18.54
N HIS A 519 -7.57 34.68 -19.16
CA HIS A 519 -6.71 34.92 -20.31
C HIS A 519 -6.94 33.88 -21.41
N TYR A 520 -7.48 34.33 -22.54
CA TYR A 520 -7.73 33.54 -23.74
C TYR A 520 -7.07 34.21 -24.95
N PRO A 521 -5.72 34.20 -25.04
CA PRO A 521 -4.98 34.96 -26.05
C PRO A 521 -5.26 34.52 -27.50
N PHE A 522 -5.83 33.32 -27.66
CA PHE A 522 -6.15 32.70 -28.95
C PHE A 522 -7.56 33.00 -29.46
N LEU A 523 -8.40 33.73 -28.71
CA LEU A 523 -9.73 34.15 -29.16
C LEU A 523 -9.68 35.59 -29.66
N GLU A 524 -9.84 35.81 -30.96
CA GLU A 524 -10.04 37.15 -31.52
C GLU A 524 -11.47 37.61 -31.20
N THR A 525 -11.61 38.39 -30.14
CA THR A 525 -12.87 39.03 -29.81
C THR A 525 -13.04 40.28 -30.68
N ASN A 526 -13.63 40.15 -31.87
CA ASN A 526 -14.07 41.27 -32.72
C ASN A 526 -15.23 42.07 -32.07
N GLY A 527 -15.10 42.44 -30.80
CA GLY A 527 -16.15 43.08 -29.99
C GLY A 527 -17.29 42.15 -29.54
N ILE A 528 -17.18 40.85 -29.80
CA ILE A 528 -18.28 39.87 -29.62
C ILE A 528 -18.33 39.26 -28.20
N VAL A 529 -17.21 39.25 -27.47
CA VAL A 529 -17.14 38.73 -26.09
C VAL A 529 -16.48 39.79 -25.20
N THR A 530 -17.27 40.50 -24.40
CA THR A 530 -16.74 41.34 -23.32
C THR A 530 -16.53 40.47 -22.08
N VAL A 531 -15.35 40.58 -21.46
CA VAL A 531 -14.88 39.74 -20.34
C VAL A 531 -15.77 39.83 -19.10
N GLU A 532 -16.67 40.81 -19.01
CA GLU A 532 -17.67 40.94 -17.94
C GLU A 532 -18.93 40.07 -18.15
N HIS A 533 -19.15 39.55 -19.36
CA HIS A 533 -20.30 38.70 -19.69
C HIS A 533 -19.86 37.48 -20.49
N VAL A 534 -19.35 36.45 -19.81
CA VAL A 534 -19.13 35.12 -20.41
C VAL A 534 -20.46 34.36 -20.53
N PHE A 535 -21.50 35.02 -21.05
CA PHE A 535 -22.70 34.46 -21.67
C PHE A 535 -23.37 35.56 -22.52
N PRO A 536 -22.89 35.84 -23.74
CA PRO A 536 -23.57 36.77 -24.62
C PRO A 536 -24.95 36.19 -25.04
N PRO A 537 -26.06 36.96 -24.98
CA PRO A 537 -27.41 36.45 -25.24
C PRO A 537 -27.71 35.99 -26.67
N ARG A 538 -26.75 36.00 -27.61
CA ARG A 538 -27.06 35.95 -29.05
C ARG A 538 -26.13 35.18 -29.99
N LEU A 539 -25.22 34.32 -29.52
CA LEU A 539 -24.43 33.50 -30.45
C LEU A 539 -24.49 32.00 -30.17
N ALA A 540 -24.55 31.28 -31.30
CA ALA A 540 -24.65 29.86 -31.60
C ALA A 540 -24.72 28.85 -30.43
N PRO A 541 -25.60 27.83 -30.49
CA PRO A 541 -25.86 26.85 -29.44
C PRO A 541 -24.69 25.86 -29.12
N ARG A 542 -23.43 26.15 -29.49
CA ARG A 542 -22.32 25.17 -29.52
C ARG A 542 -20.93 25.69 -29.08
N LEU A 543 -20.83 26.89 -28.48
CA LEU A 543 -19.61 27.36 -27.79
C LEU A 543 -19.88 27.35 -26.27
N SER A 544 -19.03 26.70 -25.48
CA SER A 544 -19.21 26.58 -24.01
C SER A 544 -17.87 26.64 -23.26
N SER A 545 -17.88 27.22 -22.06
CA SER A 545 -16.73 27.30 -21.15
C SER A 545 -17.04 26.61 -19.83
N ILE A 546 -16.03 25.95 -19.24
CA ILE A 546 -16.11 25.26 -17.96
C ILE A 546 -15.20 26.00 -16.96
N GLY A 547 -15.78 26.63 -15.92
CA GLY A 547 -14.99 27.15 -14.80
C GLY A 547 -15.56 28.36 -14.07
N ILE A 548 -16.46 28.13 -13.09
CA ILE A 548 -16.89 29.06 -12.00
C ILE A 548 -17.50 28.19 -10.88
N PRO A 549 -17.24 28.30 -9.53
CA PRO A 549 -16.38 29.19 -8.72
C PRO A 549 -15.44 28.46 -7.69
N ASP A 550 -14.97 29.23 -6.70
CA ASP A 550 -13.84 29.15 -5.74
C ASP A 550 -13.61 27.88 -4.85
N LYS A 551 -12.38 27.87 -4.29
CA LYS A 551 -11.50 26.83 -3.71
C LYS A 551 -11.98 25.52 -3.09
N ASP A 552 -13.25 25.31 -2.71
CA ASP A 552 -13.59 24.16 -1.85
C ASP A 552 -14.50 23.07 -2.48
N VAL A 553 -14.93 23.20 -3.75
CA VAL A 553 -15.81 22.19 -4.42
C VAL A 553 -15.42 21.93 -5.89
N SER A 554 -14.14 22.05 -6.23
CA SER A 554 -13.76 22.31 -7.64
C SER A 554 -13.94 21.14 -8.62
N PHE A 555 -13.77 19.89 -8.22
CA PHE A 555 -13.78 18.76 -9.16
C PHE A 555 -15.17 18.18 -9.42
N LEU A 556 -16.01 18.01 -8.39
CA LEU A 556 -17.39 17.56 -8.56
C LEU A 556 -18.18 18.55 -9.42
N LEU A 557 -17.99 19.85 -9.19
CA LEU A 557 -18.63 20.89 -9.99
C LEU A 557 -18.15 20.86 -11.45
N ARG A 558 -16.85 20.60 -11.69
CA ARG A 558 -16.29 20.44 -13.04
C ARG A 558 -16.79 19.19 -13.74
N ASP A 559 -16.97 18.08 -13.03
CA ASP A 559 -17.56 16.85 -13.56
C ASP A 559 -19.03 17.08 -13.96
N LEU A 560 -19.81 17.73 -13.10
CA LEU A 560 -21.20 18.12 -13.40
C LEU A 560 -21.29 19.07 -14.60
N GLN A 561 -20.40 20.07 -14.68
CA GLN A 561 -20.30 20.98 -15.83
C GLN A 561 -19.94 20.23 -17.12
N SER A 562 -19.01 19.26 -17.06
CA SER A 562 -18.61 18.45 -18.20
C SER A 562 -19.73 17.55 -18.70
N LYS A 563 -20.46 16.90 -17.78
CA LYS A 563 -21.65 16.08 -18.08
C LYS A 563 -22.76 16.91 -18.72
N TRP A 564 -23.01 18.11 -18.21
CA TRP A 564 -23.99 19.04 -18.77
C TRP A 564 -23.64 19.47 -20.20
N VAL A 565 -22.39 19.90 -20.44
CA VAL A 565 -21.91 20.27 -21.79
C VAL A 565 -22.04 19.08 -22.76
N ALA A 566 -21.66 17.88 -22.34
CA ALA A 566 -21.80 16.67 -23.16
C ALA A 566 -23.26 16.37 -23.54
N GLN A 567 -24.20 16.55 -22.62
CA GLN A 567 -25.62 16.34 -22.91
C GLN A 567 -26.19 17.39 -23.87
N VAL A 568 -25.78 18.67 -23.74
CA VAL A 568 -26.15 19.75 -24.68
C VAL A 568 -25.62 19.46 -26.09
N LEU A 569 -24.34 19.07 -26.22
CA LEU A 569 -23.75 18.74 -27.52
C LEU A 569 -24.36 17.48 -28.15
N SER A 570 -24.82 16.52 -27.34
CA SER A 570 -25.52 15.31 -27.82
C SER A 570 -26.97 15.53 -28.25
N GLY A 571 -27.52 16.76 -28.09
CA GLY A 571 -28.90 17.09 -28.45
C GLY A 571 -29.98 16.56 -27.50
N LYS A 572 -29.58 16.02 -26.34
CA LYS A 572 -30.50 15.41 -25.35
C LYS A 572 -31.27 16.44 -24.50
N HIS A 573 -30.81 17.69 -24.41
CA HIS A 573 -31.54 18.79 -23.76
C HIS A 573 -31.79 19.95 -24.74
N LYS A 574 -32.99 20.56 -24.67
CA LYS A 574 -33.27 21.86 -25.30
C LYS A 574 -32.82 22.98 -24.37
N CYS A 575 -32.18 24.00 -24.95
CA CYS A 575 -31.65 25.14 -24.20
C CYS A 575 -32.79 26.08 -23.77
N TYR A 576 -32.95 26.28 -22.46
CA TYR A 576 -33.66 27.42 -21.87
C TYR A 576 -32.69 28.16 -20.95
N LEU A 577 -32.51 29.45 -21.20
CA LEU A 577 -31.55 30.30 -20.51
C LEU A 577 -32.13 30.71 -19.16
N ILE A 578 -31.90 29.90 -18.12
CA ILE A 578 -32.22 30.27 -16.74
C ILE A 578 -31.08 31.16 -16.24
N GLY A 579 -31.29 32.47 -16.27
CA GLY A 579 -30.45 33.39 -15.52
C GLY A 579 -30.54 33.06 -14.03
N LEU A 580 -29.39 32.94 -13.36
CA LEU A 580 -29.34 32.95 -11.89
C LEU A 580 -30.14 34.16 -11.35
N PRO A 581 -30.79 34.05 -10.18
CA PRO A 581 -31.74 35.07 -9.72
C PRO A 581 -31.07 36.45 -9.55
N PRO A 582 -31.87 37.53 -9.51
CA PRO A 582 -31.38 38.90 -9.35
C PRO A 582 -30.44 39.07 -8.15
N GLN A 583 -29.58 40.11 -8.22
CA GLN A 583 -28.54 40.47 -7.23
C GLN A 583 -28.95 40.37 -5.76
N GLU A 584 -30.23 40.51 -5.43
CA GLU A 584 -30.76 40.45 -4.07
C GLU A 584 -30.57 39.07 -3.38
N TRP A 585 -30.47 37.98 -4.15
CA TRP A 585 -30.25 36.63 -3.59
C TRP A 585 -28.77 36.30 -3.31
N ARG A 586 -27.83 37.03 -3.92
CA ARG A 586 -26.38 36.89 -3.62
C ARG A 586 -26.03 37.45 -2.24
N GLY A 587 -26.85 38.35 -1.72
CA GLY A 587 -26.61 39.08 -0.48
C GLY A 587 -26.94 38.33 0.82
N ASN A 588 -27.80 37.30 0.82
CA ASN A 588 -28.23 36.67 2.08
C ASN A 588 -27.58 35.30 2.35
N MET A 589 -27.31 34.49 1.32
CA MET A 589 -26.72 33.16 1.52
C MET A 589 -25.21 33.23 1.84
N PHE A 590 -24.49 34.17 1.22
CA PHE A 590 -23.05 34.37 1.43
C PHE A 590 -22.74 35.21 2.68
N VAL A 591 -23.63 36.12 3.09
CA VAL A 591 -23.38 37.02 4.22
C VAL A 591 -23.53 36.32 5.57
N GLU A 592 -24.41 35.31 5.71
CA GLU A 592 -24.43 34.46 6.93
C GLU A 592 -23.15 33.62 7.08
N ILE A 593 -22.66 33.06 5.96
CA ILE A 593 -21.44 32.24 5.93
C ILE A 593 -20.19 33.08 6.24
N VAL A 594 -20.07 34.28 5.65
CA VAL A 594 -18.91 35.16 5.87
C VAL A 594 -18.98 35.90 7.22
N LYS A 595 -20.17 36.29 7.70
CA LYS A 595 -20.30 36.93 9.03
C LYS A 595 -19.91 36.00 10.18
N LYS A 596 -20.10 34.69 10.06
CA LYS A 596 -19.63 33.72 11.07
C LYS A 596 -18.16 33.33 10.92
N ARG A 597 -17.54 33.50 9.73
CA ARG A 597 -16.16 33.10 9.45
C ARG A 597 -15.09 34.19 9.71
N VAL A 598 -15.48 35.46 9.85
CA VAL A 598 -14.53 36.58 10.05
C VAL A 598 -14.25 36.89 11.53
N VAL A 599 -14.98 36.30 12.49
CA VAL A 599 -14.76 36.59 13.93
C VAL A 599 -13.70 35.70 14.60
N SER A 600 -13.20 34.63 13.97
CA SER A 600 -12.23 33.70 14.61
C SER A 600 -10.88 33.52 13.90
N MET A 601 -10.48 34.43 13.01
CA MET A 601 -9.13 34.40 12.39
C MET A 601 -8.02 34.91 13.33
N ASN A 602 -7.90 34.35 14.54
CA ASN A 602 -6.71 34.57 15.35
C ASN A 602 -6.23 33.38 16.20
N ASP A 603 -6.90 32.22 16.13
CA ASP A 603 -6.39 30.99 16.76
C ASP A 603 -6.58 29.80 15.81
N GLY A 604 -5.66 28.85 15.87
CA GLY A 604 -5.38 27.83 14.84
C GLY A 604 -6.58 27.11 14.22
N TYR A 605 -6.40 26.74 12.95
CA TYR A 605 -7.36 25.99 12.13
C TYR A 605 -7.89 24.75 12.88
N ARG A 606 -9.16 24.79 13.28
CA ARG A 606 -9.97 23.60 13.60
C ARG A 606 -11.22 23.66 12.75
N ASP A 607 -11.45 22.60 11.99
CA ASP A 607 -12.72 22.38 11.30
C ASP A 607 -13.81 22.12 12.35
N GLU A 608 -14.64 23.12 12.61
CA GLU A 608 -15.72 23.04 13.62
C GLU A 608 -17.01 22.38 13.07
N TRP A 609 -17.08 22.02 11.79
CA TRP A 609 -18.33 21.52 11.19
C TRP A 609 -18.38 19.99 11.07
N GLY A 610 -17.23 19.31 11.10
CA GLY A 610 -17.11 17.84 11.10
C GLY A 610 -17.64 17.16 9.83
N GLU A 611 -17.18 15.92 9.56
CA GLU A 611 -17.58 15.11 8.39
C GLU A 611 -19.10 15.01 8.21
N ALA A 612 -19.84 14.92 9.32
CA ALA A 612 -21.30 14.76 9.31
C ALA A 612 -22.06 15.93 8.63
N TYR A 613 -21.55 17.16 8.71
CA TYR A 613 -22.19 18.31 8.06
C TYR A 613 -22.01 18.24 6.54
N TRP A 614 -20.80 17.90 6.08
CA TRP A 614 -20.48 17.80 4.66
C TRP A 614 -21.17 16.61 3.99
N ASP A 615 -21.26 15.47 4.68
CA ASP A 615 -22.02 14.32 4.21
C ASP A 615 -23.51 14.62 4.09
N SER A 616 -24.09 15.34 5.06
CA SER A 616 -25.49 15.78 5.00
C SER A 616 -25.72 16.73 3.81
N PHE A 617 -24.83 17.69 3.61
CA PHE A 617 -24.92 18.67 2.51
C PHE A 617 -24.82 18.00 1.13
N ILE A 618 -23.89 17.05 0.97
CA ILE A 618 -23.72 16.29 -0.29
C ILE A 618 -24.95 15.41 -0.54
N LYS A 619 -25.46 14.74 0.49
CA LYS A 619 -26.63 13.84 0.37
C LYS A 619 -27.91 14.61 0.06
N GLU A 620 -28.12 15.77 0.68
CA GLU A 620 -29.25 16.67 0.35
C GLU A 620 -29.13 17.25 -1.06
N SER A 621 -27.92 17.63 -1.49
CA SER A 621 -27.67 18.16 -2.84
C SER A 621 -27.89 17.10 -3.93
N LEU A 622 -27.48 15.85 -3.68
CA LEU A 622 -27.71 14.73 -4.60
C LEU A 622 -29.19 14.31 -4.63
N GLN A 623 -29.90 14.33 -3.50
CA GLN A 623 -31.34 14.07 -3.45
C GLN A 623 -32.17 15.18 -4.12
N ALA A 624 -31.71 16.43 -4.11
CA ALA A 624 -32.33 17.51 -4.85
C ALA A 624 -32.19 17.31 -6.37
N LEU A 625 -31.04 16.82 -6.82
CA LEU A 625 -30.77 16.50 -8.23
C LEU A 625 -31.55 15.26 -8.72
N GLU A 626 -31.79 14.26 -7.85
CA GLU A 626 -32.57 13.05 -8.20
C GLU A 626 -34.09 13.25 -8.16
N LYS A 627 -34.61 14.28 -7.46
CA LYS A 627 -36.06 14.57 -7.35
C LYS A 627 -36.59 15.58 -8.36
N GLU A 628 -35.74 16.13 -9.24
CA GLU A 628 -36.12 17.13 -10.24
C GLU A 628 -36.40 16.54 -11.64
N ASP A 629 -36.68 15.25 -11.74
CA ASP A 629 -37.41 14.68 -12.88
C ASP A 629 -38.93 14.69 -12.57
N ASP A 630 -39.69 15.25 -13.51
CA ASP A 630 -41.16 15.38 -13.56
C ASP A 630 -41.84 16.53 -12.77
N ALA A 631 -42.25 17.54 -13.57
CA ALA A 631 -43.52 18.26 -13.49
C ALA A 631 -43.59 19.72 -12.97
N LYS A 632 -42.48 20.43 -12.71
CA LYS A 632 -42.60 21.85 -12.28
C LYS A 632 -41.91 22.95 -13.10
N TYR A 633 -41.28 22.64 -14.22
CA TYR A 633 -40.71 23.65 -15.11
C TYR A 633 -41.06 23.38 -16.58
N GLN A 634 -42.36 23.50 -16.90
CA GLN A 634 -42.80 23.85 -18.25
C GLN A 634 -42.60 25.34 -18.51
#